data_AF-A0AAE6V5W6-F1
#
_entry.id   AF-A0AAE6V5W6-F1
#
_cell.length_a   1.000
_cell.length_b   1.000
_cell.length_c   1.000
_cell.angle_alpha   90.00
_cell.angle_beta   90.00
_cell.angle_gamma   90.00
#
_symmetry.space_group_name_H-M   'P 1'
#
loop_
_entity.id
_entity.type
_entity.pdbx_description
1 polymer ?
#
loop_
_entity_poly.entity_id
_entity_poly.type
_entity_poly.pdbx_seq_one_letter_code
_entity_poly.pdbx_strand_id
1 'polypeptide(L)'
;MSQSPSLHQLQELNPFLRRHLGPDAAEQQAMLNALGIATRSELIEQTVPPDIRLNRPLDLPPALDEQAALAKLAAYAEQNQVWTSLIGMGYHGTITPTVILRNVLENPGWYTAYTPYQPEIAQGRLEALLNFQQMVIDLTGLALANASLLDEATAAAEAMALAKRVARNKSNAFFADEHCHPQTLSVLKTRAEGFGFELIVDAVDNLGKHAVFGALLQYPDTHGEVRDLRPLIDQLHSQQALACVAADLLSLVVLAPPGELGADVVLGSTQRFGVPMGYGGPHAAYFACRDDYKRAMPGRIIGVSRDARGNTALRMALQTREQHIRREKANSNICTAQVLLANIASFYAVYHGPEGLQRIAQRVHRLTFILAAGLEAKGIKRLNQHFFDTLTLDVGGAQAAIIESAEAAQINLRILGRGHLGVSLDETCNEQTVLRLLDIFAGVDHGLEIVALDQLALPEGIPANLVRRTPFLAHPVFNQHHSETEMLRYLKQLENKDLALNQSMIPLGSCTMKLNATSEMIPITWPGFAQLHPFAPAGQAAGYKAMIDELESWLCAITGFDAICMQPNSGAQGEYAGLMAITRYHRSRHQPQRTLCLIPSSAHGTNPASAQMAGMEVVIVDCDDHGNVDLADLKGKAHAAGERLSCLMITYPSTHGVYEEGIREICEVVHQHGGQVYMDGANLNAQVGPGAPGGHWGRCFAHEPAQNLLHPPRRWWPGHGADRHSRAPQAVCRQPPGGAGAWPGPEQQRGQRRPLGQREHPADQLDVHRHDGAAVG
;
A
#
# COMPACT_ATOMS: atom_id res chain seq x y z
N MET A 1 -57.57 13.82 26.03
CA MET A 1 -56.81 12.56 26.11
C MET A 1 -55.38 12.88 25.74
N SER A 2 -54.45 12.61 26.64
CA SER A 2 -53.00 12.76 26.36
C SER A 2 -52.66 11.83 25.19
N GLN A 3 -52.54 12.39 23.98
CA GLN A 3 -52.04 11.68 22.82
C GLN A 3 -50.51 11.65 22.91
N SER A 4 -50.00 10.91 23.90
CA SER A 4 -48.57 10.62 23.91
C SER A 4 -48.27 9.75 22.70
N PRO A 5 -47.34 10.15 21.82
CA PRO A 5 -46.98 9.36 20.65
C PRO A 5 -46.46 7.98 21.08
N SER A 6 -46.73 6.95 20.28
CA SER A 6 -46.23 5.60 20.54
C SER A 6 -44.71 5.55 20.37
N LEU A 7 -44.04 4.58 21.00
CA LEU A 7 -42.60 4.37 20.82
C LEU A 7 -42.22 4.21 19.34
N HIS A 8 -43.03 3.48 18.57
CA HIS A 8 -42.82 3.33 17.12
C HIS A 8 -42.92 4.66 16.36
N GLN A 9 -43.77 5.59 16.81
CA GLN A 9 -43.85 6.93 16.22
C GLN A 9 -42.67 7.82 16.61
N LEU A 10 -42.02 7.52 17.74
CA LEU A 10 -40.85 8.23 18.24
C LEU A 10 -39.53 7.64 17.76
N GLN A 11 -39.53 6.41 17.24
CA GLN A 11 -38.37 5.78 16.64
C GLN A 11 -38.08 6.38 15.27
N GLU A 12 -36.93 7.04 15.15
CA GLU A 12 -36.46 7.53 13.84
C GLU A 12 -35.96 6.35 13.01
N LEU A 13 -36.59 6.11 11.86
CA LEU A 13 -36.18 5.08 10.92
C LEU A 13 -34.96 5.58 10.11
N ASN A 14 -33.88 4.79 10.08
CA ASN A 14 -32.63 5.09 9.36
C ASN A 14 -32.01 6.47 9.69
N PRO A 15 -31.71 6.76 10.98
CA PRO A 15 -31.26 8.10 11.40
C PRO A 15 -29.97 8.53 10.69
N PHE A 16 -29.05 7.59 10.41
CA PHE A 16 -27.80 7.90 9.70
C PHE A 16 -28.03 8.39 8.26
N LEU A 17 -28.99 7.82 7.52
CA LEU A 17 -29.29 8.22 6.14
C LEU A 17 -29.64 9.72 6.07
N ARG A 18 -30.37 10.19 7.08
CA ARG A 18 -30.81 11.58 7.20
C ARG A 18 -29.68 12.54 7.59
N ARG A 19 -28.59 12.02 8.16
CA ARG A 19 -27.34 12.78 8.43
C ARG A 19 -26.39 12.76 7.23
N HIS A 20 -26.38 11.66 6.48
CA HIS A 20 -25.50 11.47 5.33
C HIS A 20 -25.96 12.24 4.09
N LEU A 21 -27.26 12.19 3.79
CA LEU A 21 -27.82 12.93 2.66
C LEU A 21 -28.05 14.38 3.03
N GLY A 22 -27.49 15.29 2.23
CA GLY A 22 -27.72 16.73 2.39
C GLY A 22 -29.18 17.12 2.14
N PRO A 23 -29.73 16.85 0.93
CA PRO A 23 -31.09 17.27 0.57
C PRO A 23 -32.18 16.54 1.36
N ASP A 24 -33.05 17.30 2.04
CA ASP A 24 -34.26 16.77 2.66
C ASP A 24 -35.39 16.49 1.64
N ALA A 25 -36.56 16.05 2.11
CA ALA A 25 -37.68 15.72 1.22
C ALA A 25 -38.22 16.94 0.43
N ALA A 26 -38.22 18.13 1.03
CA ALA A 26 -38.70 19.35 0.38
C ALA A 26 -37.69 19.84 -0.66
N GLU A 27 -36.39 19.79 -0.33
CA GLU A 27 -35.30 20.11 -1.25
C GLU A 27 -35.25 19.13 -2.43
N GLN A 28 -35.40 17.83 -2.18
CA GLN A 28 -35.51 16.81 -3.23
C GLN A 28 -36.70 17.10 -4.16
N GLN A 29 -37.87 17.45 -3.61
CA GLN A 29 -39.03 17.78 -4.44
C GLN A 29 -38.80 19.06 -5.25
N ALA A 30 -38.16 20.08 -4.68
CA ALA A 30 -37.82 21.30 -5.40
C ALA A 30 -36.86 21.02 -6.58
N MET A 31 -35.85 20.15 -6.37
CA MET A 31 -34.94 19.70 -7.42
C MET A 31 -35.67 18.92 -8.52
N LEU A 32 -36.55 17.99 -8.14
CA LEU A 32 -37.37 17.22 -9.09
C LEU A 32 -38.28 18.14 -9.93
N ASN A 33 -38.95 19.10 -9.29
CA ASN A 33 -39.78 20.09 -9.96
C ASN A 33 -38.97 20.94 -10.95
N ALA A 34 -37.74 21.33 -10.60
CA ALA A 34 -36.85 22.09 -11.49
C ALA A 34 -36.42 21.27 -12.72
N LEU A 35 -36.32 19.94 -12.58
CA LEU A 35 -36.05 19.01 -13.69
C LEU A 35 -37.31 18.65 -14.49
N GLY A 36 -38.50 19.04 -14.02
CA GLY A 36 -39.78 18.64 -14.64
C GLY A 36 -40.12 17.17 -14.45
N ILE A 37 -39.57 16.52 -13.41
CA ILE A 37 -39.75 15.09 -13.11
C ILE A 37 -40.59 14.96 -11.84
N ALA A 38 -41.51 13.99 -11.78
CA ALA A 38 -42.44 13.88 -10.65
C ALA A 38 -41.81 13.16 -9.45
N THR A 39 -40.96 12.15 -9.69
CA THR A 39 -40.42 11.28 -8.64
C THR A 39 -38.95 10.92 -8.84
N ARG A 40 -38.27 10.56 -7.75
CA ARG A 40 -36.91 10.02 -7.83
C ARG A 40 -36.82 8.73 -8.65
N SER A 41 -37.84 7.86 -8.57
CA SER A 41 -37.89 6.63 -9.36
C SER A 41 -37.92 6.95 -10.86
N GLU A 42 -38.74 7.91 -11.27
CA GLU A 42 -38.80 8.37 -12.67
C GLU A 42 -37.46 8.94 -13.14
N LEU A 43 -36.74 9.70 -12.30
CA LEU A 43 -35.39 10.19 -12.63
C LEU A 43 -34.42 9.03 -12.91
N ILE A 44 -34.41 7.99 -12.05
CA ILE A 44 -33.56 6.81 -12.25
C ILE A 44 -33.97 6.06 -13.52
N GLU A 45 -35.28 5.95 -13.76
CA GLU A 45 -35.82 5.29 -14.96
C GLU A 45 -35.51 6.03 -16.27
N GLN A 46 -35.32 7.34 -16.22
CA GLN A 46 -34.89 8.12 -17.39
C GLN A 46 -33.36 8.18 -17.55
N THR A 47 -32.59 7.85 -16.50
CA THR A 47 -31.13 8.04 -16.47
C THR A 47 -30.33 6.75 -16.64
N VAL A 48 -30.69 5.68 -15.94
CA VAL A 48 -29.94 4.40 -15.94
C VAL A 48 -30.55 3.48 -17.00
N PRO A 49 -29.82 2.91 -17.97
CA PRO A 49 -30.43 2.04 -18.99
C PRO A 49 -31.15 0.82 -18.37
N PRO A 50 -32.34 0.43 -18.86
CA PRO A 50 -33.16 -0.62 -18.25
C PRO A 50 -32.45 -1.98 -18.19
N ASP A 51 -31.63 -2.29 -19.19
CA ASP A 51 -30.95 -3.59 -19.32
C ASP A 51 -29.85 -3.83 -18.28
N ILE A 52 -29.45 -2.78 -17.56
CA ILE A 52 -28.44 -2.87 -16.51
C ILE A 52 -29.01 -2.65 -15.11
N ARG A 53 -30.30 -2.28 -15.00
CA ARG A 53 -30.93 -1.99 -13.71
C ARG A 53 -31.06 -3.24 -12.86
N LEU A 54 -30.79 -3.10 -11.57
CA LEU A 54 -31.08 -4.12 -10.59
C LEU A 54 -32.58 -4.11 -10.27
N ASN A 55 -33.29 -5.14 -10.70
CA ASN A 55 -34.75 -5.29 -10.47
C ASN A 55 -35.09 -5.91 -9.10
N ARG A 56 -34.16 -5.84 -8.14
CA ARG A 56 -34.32 -6.36 -6.78
C ARG A 56 -33.52 -5.49 -5.79
N PRO A 57 -33.92 -5.43 -4.51
CA PRO A 57 -33.08 -4.85 -3.47
C PRO A 57 -31.74 -5.57 -3.35
N LEU A 58 -30.72 -4.85 -2.85
CA LEU A 58 -29.45 -5.47 -2.46
C LEU A 58 -29.67 -6.39 -1.26
N ASP A 59 -29.01 -7.55 -1.28
CA ASP A 59 -29.02 -8.51 -0.18
C ASP A 59 -28.02 -8.08 0.90
N LEU A 60 -28.41 -7.06 1.68
CA LEU A 60 -27.62 -6.47 2.77
C LEU A 60 -28.40 -6.58 4.09
N PRO A 61 -27.69 -6.67 5.23
CA PRO A 61 -28.34 -6.64 6.53
C PRO A 61 -29.11 -5.33 6.74
N PRO A 62 -30.13 -5.33 7.62
CA PRO A 62 -30.81 -4.10 8.00
C PRO A 62 -29.83 -3.03 8.48
N ALA A 63 -30.08 -1.77 8.10
CA ALA A 63 -29.25 -0.66 8.49
C ALA A 63 -29.21 -0.50 10.02
N LEU A 64 -28.02 -0.29 10.56
CA LEU A 64 -27.81 0.06 11.96
C LEU A 64 -27.87 1.58 12.12
N ASP A 65 -28.25 2.05 13.31
CA ASP A 65 -27.94 3.43 13.71
C ASP A 65 -26.45 3.58 14.04
N GLU A 66 -26.00 4.82 14.22
CA GLU A 66 -24.58 5.13 14.46
C GLU A 66 -24.04 4.46 15.73
N GLN A 67 -24.86 4.39 16.78
CA GLN A 67 -24.48 3.83 18.08
C GLN A 67 -24.33 2.32 18.01
N ALA A 68 -25.28 1.63 17.36
CA ALA A 68 -25.21 0.19 17.13
C ALA A 68 -24.07 -0.19 16.18
N ALA A 69 -23.79 0.62 15.15
CA ALA A 69 -22.64 0.42 14.27
C ALA A 69 -21.30 0.53 15.04
N LEU A 70 -21.15 1.56 15.88
CA LEU A 70 -19.97 1.71 16.75
C LEU A 70 -19.84 0.56 17.74
N ALA A 71 -20.93 0.12 18.37
CA ALA A 71 -20.91 -1.02 19.29
C ALA A 71 -20.49 -2.32 18.57
N LYS A 72 -20.96 -2.52 17.34
CA LYS A 72 -20.57 -3.67 16.52
C LYS A 72 -19.09 -3.63 16.15
N LEU A 73 -18.58 -2.46 15.72
CA LEU A 73 -17.16 -2.29 15.41
C LEU A 73 -16.29 -2.47 16.67
N ALA A 74 -16.75 -2.01 17.83
CA ALA A 74 -16.03 -2.18 19.09
C ALA A 74 -15.92 -3.67 19.45
N ALA A 75 -17.00 -4.43 19.25
CA ALA A 75 -16.99 -5.88 19.44
C ALA A 75 -15.99 -6.59 18.50
N TYR A 76 -15.76 -6.11 17.28
CA TYR A 76 -14.66 -6.61 16.44
C TYR A 76 -13.30 -6.22 17.01
N ALA A 77 -13.10 -4.96 17.38
CA ALA A 77 -11.84 -4.49 17.95
C ALA A 77 -11.44 -5.27 19.21
N GLU A 78 -12.39 -5.60 20.08
CA GLU A 78 -12.19 -6.38 21.31
C GLU A 78 -11.83 -7.86 21.07
N GLN A 79 -12.12 -8.40 19.88
CA GLN A 79 -11.69 -9.74 19.49
C GLN A 79 -10.21 -9.80 19.06
N ASN A 80 -9.60 -8.65 18.75
CA ASN A 80 -8.19 -8.58 18.43
C ASN A 80 -7.36 -8.59 19.73
N GLN A 81 -6.22 -9.29 19.69
CA GLN A 81 -5.29 -9.38 20.82
C GLN A 81 -4.10 -8.46 20.57
N VAL A 82 -4.10 -7.29 21.21
CA VAL A 82 -3.03 -6.30 21.05
C VAL A 82 -1.83 -6.70 21.92
N TRP A 83 -0.92 -7.46 21.34
CA TRP A 83 0.32 -7.90 21.99
C TRP A 83 1.48 -6.93 21.70
N THR A 84 2.49 -6.94 22.58
CA THR A 84 3.75 -6.24 22.29
C THR A 84 4.44 -6.98 21.15
N SER A 85 4.51 -6.36 19.97
CA SER A 85 4.99 -7.03 18.76
C SER A 85 6.38 -6.56 18.36
N LEU A 86 7.39 -7.40 18.60
CA LEU A 86 8.80 -7.14 18.30
C LEU A 86 9.27 -7.90 17.04
N ILE A 87 8.35 -8.06 16.08
CA ILE A 87 8.59 -8.79 14.83
C ILE A 87 9.50 -7.97 13.88
N GLY A 88 9.33 -6.65 13.84
CA GLY A 88 10.03 -5.76 12.91
C GLY A 88 9.50 -5.91 11.49
N MET A 89 10.37 -6.24 10.53
CA MET A 89 9.99 -6.40 9.12
C MET A 89 9.35 -5.14 8.50
N GLY A 90 9.82 -3.95 8.91
CA GLY A 90 9.38 -2.66 8.38
C GLY A 90 8.24 -2.00 9.17
N TYR A 91 7.73 -2.66 10.21
CA TYR A 91 6.71 -2.13 11.10
C TYR A 91 7.18 -2.18 12.55
N HIS A 92 7.07 -1.06 13.26
CA HIS A 92 7.59 -0.90 14.60
C HIS A 92 6.57 -0.15 15.46
N GLY A 93 6.49 -0.47 16.75
CA GLY A 93 5.74 0.33 17.70
C GLY A 93 6.23 1.78 17.71
N THR A 94 5.29 2.72 17.75
CA THR A 94 5.59 4.16 17.83
C THR A 94 4.53 4.85 18.66
N ILE A 95 4.89 5.99 19.24
CA ILE A 95 4.00 6.83 20.02
C ILE A 95 3.53 7.97 19.12
N THR A 96 2.26 7.95 18.70
CA THR A 96 1.64 9.12 18.06
C THR A 96 1.45 10.23 19.10
N PRO A 97 2.11 11.39 18.97
CA PRO A 97 1.90 12.50 19.91
C PRO A 97 0.41 12.87 19.94
N THR A 98 -0.17 12.95 21.13
CA THR A 98 -1.62 13.14 21.32
C THR A 98 -2.12 14.45 20.70
N VAL A 99 -1.28 15.49 20.66
CA VAL A 99 -1.58 16.75 19.95
C VAL A 99 -1.74 16.55 18.45
N ILE A 100 -0.97 15.66 17.83
CA ILE A 100 -1.06 15.33 16.39
C ILE A 100 -2.25 14.38 16.15
N LEU A 101 -2.43 13.38 17.01
CA LEU A 101 -3.60 12.48 16.97
C LEU A 101 -4.90 13.30 16.95
N ARG A 102 -5.10 14.15 17.95
CA ARG A 102 -6.35 14.90 18.11
C ARG A 102 -6.55 15.99 17.06
N ASN A 103 -5.49 16.75 16.75
CA ASN A 103 -5.62 17.97 15.94
C ASN A 103 -5.31 17.79 14.46
N VAL A 104 -4.88 16.59 14.03
CA VAL A 104 -4.60 16.25 12.63
C VAL A 104 -5.35 15.00 12.21
N LEU A 105 -5.10 13.87 12.89
CA LEU A 105 -5.69 12.58 12.54
C LEU A 105 -7.22 12.60 12.76
N GLU A 106 -7.67 13.12 13.90
CA GLU A 106 -9.09 13.19 14.28
C GLU A 106 -9.74 14.54 13.89
N ASN A 107 -9.09 15.35 13.05
CA ASN A 107 -9.57 16.68 12.66
C ASN A 107 -10.03 16.74 11.20
N PRO A 108 -11.34 16.95 10.92
CA PRO A 108 -11.87 17.00 9.56
C PRO A 108 -11.27 18.12 8.71
N GLY A 109 -10.75 19.19 9.31
CA GLY A 109 -10.02 20.24 8.59
C GLY A 109 -8.76 19.71 7.88
N TRP A 110 -8.19 18.61 8.35
CA TRP A 110 -7.03 17.97 7.75
C TRP A 110 -7.39 16.79 6.84
N TYR A 111 -8.40 15.99 7.17
CA TYR A 111 -8.66 14.74 6.42
C TYR A 111 -9.74 14.82 5.34
N THR A 112 -10.54 15.91 5.29
CA THR A 112 -11.65 16.00 4.31
C THR A 112 -11.29 16.74 3.01
N ALA A 113 -10.16 17.45 2.98
CA ALA A 113 -9.63 18.02 1.73
C ALA A 113 -8.97 16.94 0.87
N TYR A 114 -8.93 17.18 -0.44
CA TYR A 114 -8.26 16.29 -1.39
C TYR A 114 -6.89 16.85 -1.84
N THR A 115 -6.34 16.25 -2.91
CA THR A 115 -5.11 16.69 -3.58
C THR A 115 -5.08 18.22 -3.73
N PRO A 116 -3.94 18.89 -3.45
CA PRO A 116 -3.81 20.35 -3.53
C PRO A 116 -3.72 20.85 -4.99
N TYR A 117 -4.73 20.53 -5.82
CA TYR A 117 -4.83 20.99 -7.22
C TYR A 117 -4.97 22.52 -7.31
N GLN A 118 -5.62 23.13 -6.33
CA GLN A 118 -5.81 24.58 -6.20
C GLN A 118 -4.86 25.09 -5.11
N PRO A 119 -3.62 25.50 -5.45
CA PRO A 119 -2.57 25.78 -4.45
C PRO A 119 -2.92 26.95 -3.52
N GLU A 120 -3.67 27.95 -4.00
CA GLU A 120 -4.02 29.16 -3.27
C GLU A 120 -4.87 28.88 -2.02
N ILE A 121 -5.61 27.77 -2.02
CA ILE A 121 -6.48 27.30 -0.93
C ILE A 121 -5.98 25.97 -0.34
N ALA A 122 -4.67 25.74 -0.44
CA ALA A 122 -4.01 24.51 -0.01
C ALA A 122 -2.60 24.72 0.57
N GLN A 123 -2.24 25.96 0.90
CA GLN A 123 -0.87 26.28 1.33
C GLN A 123 -0.47 25.58 2.63
N GLY A 124 -1.42 25.28 3.52
CA GLY A 124 -1.16 24.59 4.78
C GLY A 124 -0.65 23.17 4.57
N ARG A 125 -1.40 22.33 3.86
CA ARG A 125 -0.93 20.97 3.55
C ARG A 125 0.25 20.94 2.59
N LEU A 126 0.39 21.91 1.69
CA LEU A 126 1.57 22.03 0.85
C LEU A 126 2.83 22.33 1.68
N GLU A 127 2.73 23.17 2.72
CA GLU A 127 3.84 23.44 3.64
C GLU A 127 4.21 22.19 4.45
N ALA A 128 3.22 21.46 4.98
CA ALA A 128 3.46 20.20 5.68
C ALA A 128 4.15 19.14 4.80
N LEU A 129 3.77 19.05 3.52
CA LEU A 129 4.43 18.16 2.55
C LEU A 129 5.85 18.62 2.18
N LEU A 130 6.09 19.94 2.14
CA LEU A 130 7.44 20.47 1.94
C LEU A 130 8.33 20.16 3.15
N ASN A 131 7.80 20.25 4.37
CA ASN A 131 8.50 19.81 5.58
C ASN A 131 8.82 18.31 5.53
N PHE A 132 7.86 17.48 5.08
CA PHE A 132 8.09 16.06 4.86
C PHE A 132 9.25 15.81 3.87
N GLN A 133 9.25 16.50 2.73
CA GLN A 133 10.34 16.41 1.76
C GLN A 133 11.69 16.84 2.36
N GLN A 134 11.72 17.95 3.10
CA GLN A 134 12.95 18.42 3.75
C GLN A 134 13.46 17.43 4.81
N MET A 135 12.55 16.87 5.61
CA MET A 135 12.88 15.84 6.59
C MET A 135 13.53 14.62 5.92
N VAL A 136 12.95 14.14 4.82
CA VAL A 136 13.49 13.00 4.06
C VAL A 136 14.84 13.35 3.43
N ILE A 137 14.98 14.53 2.83
CA ILE A 137 16.24 15.04 2.26
C ILE A 137 17.35 15.02 3.32
N ASP A 138 17.10 15.62 4.48
CA ASP A 138 18.09 15.71 5.55
C ASP A 138 18.46 14.33 6.13
N LEU A 139 17.48 13.45 6.32
CA LEU A 139 17.71 12.14 6.92
C LEU A 139 18.38 11.15 5.95
N THR A 140 18.11 11.24 4.65
CA THR A 140 18.68 10.34 3.63
C THR A 140 19.99 10.84 3.03
N GLY A 141 20.30 12.13 3.17
CA GLY A 141 21.47 12.76 2.57
C GLY A 141 21.36 12.96 1.05
N LEU A 142 20.14 12.89 0.49
CA LEU A 142 19.88 13.06 -0.94
C LEU A 142 19.23 14.41 -1.25
N ALA A 143 19.36 14.86 -2.49
CA ALA A 143 19.00 16.24 -2.89
C ALA A 143 17.51 16.49 -3.11
N LEU A 144 16.71 15.45 -3.35
CA LEU A 144 15.30 15.58 -3.70
C LEU A 144 14.47 14.44 -3.11
N ALA A 145 13.30 14.77 -2.57
CA ALA A 145 12.29 13.80 -2.13
C ALA A 145 10.91 14.12 -2.73
N ASN A 146 10.06 13.11 -2.85
CA ASN A 146 8.67 13.28 -3.30
C ASN A 146 7.70 13.49 -2.13
N ALA A 147 6.42 13.74 -2.45
CA ALA A 147 5.33 13.96 -1.50
C ALA A 147 4.52 12.67 -1.26
N SER A 148 5.29 11.63 -0.94
CA SER A 148 4.97 10.24 -0.59
C SER A 148 4.56 9.27 -1.71
N LEU A 149 4.78 7.99 -1.40
CA LEU A 149 4.29 6.79 -2.10
C LEU A 149 3.40 5.96 -1.18
N LEU A 150 2.97 4.77 -1.64
CA LEU A 150 1.93 3.97 -1.01
C LEU A 150 2.42 3.14 0.18
N ASP A 151 3.55 2.46 0.02
CA ASP A 151 4.24 1.65 1.03
C ASP A 151 5.69 1.38 0.59
N GLU A 152 6.52 0.80 1.46
CA GLU A 152 7.92 0.54 1.17
C GLU A 152 8.11 -0.40 -0.04
N ALA A 153 7.30 -1.43 -0.13
CA ALA A 153 7.43 -2.46 -1.15
C ALA A 153 7.13 -1.92 -2.57
N THR A 154 6.12 -1.07 -2.68
CA THR A 154 5.81 -0.33 -3.91
C THR A 154 6.85 0.74 -4.20
N ALA A 155 7.39 1.42 -3.19
CA ALA A 155 8.49 2.38 -3.37
C ALA A 155 9.77 1.69 -3.92
N ALA A 156 10.08 0.48 -3.46
CA ALA A 156 11.16 -0.34 -3.99
C ALA A 156 10.96 -0.69 -5.47
N ALA A 157 9.74 -1.05 -5.87
CA ALA A 157 9.42 -1.29 -7.27
C ALA A 157 9.51 -0.03 -8.14
N GLU A 158 9.14 1.13 -7.59
CA GLU A 158 9.34 2.41 -8.28
C GLU A 158 10.83 2.78 -8.42
N ALA A 159 11.68 2.38 -7.46
CA ALA A 159 13.12 2.56 -7.56
C ALA A 159 13.72 1.70 -8.69
N MET A 160 13.27 0.45 -8.82
CA MET A 160 13.62 -0.41 -9.95
C MET A 160 13.19 0.21 -11.30
N ALA A 161 11.98 0.74 -11.40
CA ALA A 161 11.50 1.40 -12.61
C ALA A 161 12.28 2.69 -12.93
N LEU A 162 12.58 3.52 -11.91
CA LEU A 162 13.42 4.70 -12.05
C LEU A 162 14.83 4.31 -12.53
N ALA A 163 15.43 3.29 -11.91
CA ALA A 163 16.76 2.81 -12.26
C ALA A 163 16.83 2.42 -13.73
N LYS A 164 15.86 1.64 -14.23
CA LYS A 164 15.82 1.26 -15.66
C LYS A 164 15.73 2.47 -16.60
N ARG A 165 15.04 3.54 -16.21
CA ARG A 165 14.86 4.74 -17.03
C ARG A 165 16.13 5.59 -17.14
N VAL A 166 16.98 5.60 -16.12
CA VAL A 166 18.12 6.54 -16.03
C VAL A 166 19.49 5.85 -16.08
N ALA A 167 19.57 4.55 -15.79
CA ALA A 167 20.81 3.78 -15.86
C ALA A 167 21.41 3.82 -17.27
N ARG A 168 22.74 3.89 -17.35
CA ARG A 168 23.45 3.83 -18.64
C ARG A 168 23.68 2.38 -19.08
N ASN A 169 23.79 1.46 -18.13
CA ASN A 169 23.86 0.03 -18.37
C ASN A 169 22.59 -0.46 -19.11
N LYS A 170 22.78 -1.30 -20.13
CA LYS A 170 21.71 -1.80 -21.00
C LYS A 170 21.11 -3.14 -20.56
N SER A 171 21.64 -3.74 -19.49
CA SER A 171 21.12 -4.97 -18.92
C SER A 171 19.62 -4.88 -18.64
N ASN A 172 18.95 -6.03 -18.73
CA ASN A 172 17.55 -6.18 -18.32
C ASN A 172 17.40 -6.72 -16.90
N ALA A 173 18.51 -7.02 -16.22
CA ALA A 173 18.52 -7.56 -14.88
C ALA A 173 18.61 -6.47 -13.82
N PHE A 174 17.78 -6.61 -12.78
CA PHE A 174 17.85 -5.86 -11.53
C PHE A 174 18.23 -6.81 -10.41
N PHE A 175 19.17 -6.41 -9.56
CA PHE A 175 19.56 -7.19 -8.39
C PHE A 175 18.74 -6.75 -7.17
N ALA A 176 18.31 -7.68 -6.34
CA ALA A 176 17.79 -7.39 -5.02
C ALA A 176 18.54 -8.26 -4.01
N ASP A 177 19.09 -7.62 -2.99
CA ASP A 177 19.66 -8.33 -1.84
C ASP A 177 18.60 -9.24 -1.22
N GLU A 178 18.92 -10.52 -1.06
CA GLU A 178 18.04 -11.49 -0.41
C GLU A 178 17.70 -11.11 1.04
N HIS A 179 18.50 -10.25 1.67
CA HIS A 179 18.23 -9.69 3.00
C HIS A 179 17.32 -8.45 2.99
N CYS A 180 16.72 -8.09 1.85
CA CYS A 180 15.57 -7.18 1.87
C CYS A 180 14.37 -7.82 2.59
N HIS A 181 13.42 -7.02 3.04
CA HIS A 181 12.18 -7.53 3.62
C HIS A 181 11.43 -8.44 2.62
N PRO A 182 10.89 -9.59 3.08
CA PRO A 182 10.31 -10.59 2.18
C PRO A 182 9.11 -10.06 1.39
N GLN A 183 8.28 -9.18 1.99
CA GLN A 183 7.19 -8.53 1.29
C GLN A 183 7.67 -7.54 0.22
N THR A 184 8.80 -6.88 0.45
CA THR A 184 9.46 -5.99 -0.53
C THR A 184 9.93 -6.80 -1.73
N LEU A 185 10.59 -7.94 -1.51
CA LEU A 185 11.00 -8.88 -2.56
C LEU A 185 9.80 -9.44 -3.34
N SER A 186 8.69 -9.76 -2.66
CA SER A 186 7.46 -10.28 -3.28
C SER A 186 6.82 -9.27 -4.25
N VAL A 187 6.72 -7.99 -3.85
CA VAL A 187 6.20 -6.92 -4.71
C VAL A 187 7.16 -6.62 -5.86
N LEU A 188 8.47 -6.57 -5.60
CA LEU A 188 9.50 -6.41 -6.65
C LEU A 188 9.37 -7.49 -7.73
N LYS A 189 9.24 -8.76 -7.32
CA LYS A 189 9.07 -9.87 -8.26
C LYS A 189 7.84 -9.69 -9.15
N THR A 190 6.71 -9.32 -8.53
CA THR A 190 5.45 -9.10 -9.27
C THR A 190 5.55 -7.90 -10.23
N ARG A 191 6.28 -6.85 -9.84
CA ARG A 191 6.49 -5.65 -10.67
C ARG A 191 7.51 -5.89 -11.78
N ALA A 192 8.59 -6.61 -11.51
CA ALA A 192 9.55 -7.03 -12.51
C ALA A 192 8.88 -7.88 -13.60
N GLU A 193 7.99 -8.80 -13.19
CA GLU A 193 7.15 -9.58 -14.11
C GLU A 193 6.31 -8.68 -15.02
N GLY A 194 5.63 -7.66 -14.47
CA GLY A 194 4.83 -6.71 -15.25
C GLY A 194 5.67 -5.84 -16.19
N PHE A 195 6.82 -5.36 -15.75
CA PHE A 195 7.73 -4.57 -16.58
C PHE A 195 8.51 -5.39 -17.62
N GLY A 196 8.53 -6.72 -17.50
CA GLY A 196 9.39 -7.59 -18.29
C GLY A 196 10.88 -7.49 -17.93
N PHE A 197 11.19 -7.17 -16.67
CA PHE A 197 12.57 -7.15 -16.15
C PHE A 197 12.96 -8.51 -15.58
N GLU A 198 14.24 -8.86 -15.67
CA GLU A 198 14.80 -9.99 -14.95
C GLU A 198 15.12 -9.54 -13.52
N LEU A 199 14.56 -10.22 -12.51
CA LEU A 199 14.88 -9.95 -11.10
C LEU A 199 15.79 -11.06 -10.58
N ILE A 200 16.98 -10.67 -10.13
CA ILE A 200 17.95 -11.55 -9.49
C ILE A 200 17.87 -11.29 -7.99
N VAL A 201 17.44 -12.29 -7.22
CA VAL A 201 17.48 -12.26 -5.76
C VAL A 201 18.60 -13.19 -5.32
N ASP A 202 19.65 -12.63 -4.74
CA ASP A 202 20.86 -13.36 -4.35
C ASP A 202 21.60 -12.62 -3.22
N ALA A 203 22.58 -13.28 -2.61
CA ALA A 203 23.47 -12.68 -1.63
C ALA A 203 24.33 -11.58 -2.27
N VAL A 204 24.58 -10.49 -1.53
CA VAL A 204 25.36 -9.34 -2.03
C VAL A 204 26.79 -9.70 -2.48
N ASP A 205 27.37 -10.76 -1.94
CA ASP A 205 28.69 -11.27 -2.35
C ASP A 205 28.71 -11.78 -3.81
N ASN A 206 27.54 -12.14 -4.35
CA ASN A 206 27.37 -12.59 -5.73
C ASN A 206 27.10 -11.44 -6.70
N LEU A 207 26.90 -10.20 -6.23
CA LEU A 207 26.59 -9.04 -7.08
C LEU A 207 27.56 -8.87 -8.26
N GLY A 208 28.84 -9.21 -8.07
CA GLY A 208 29.89 -9.04 -9.09
C GLY A 208 29.80 -10.03 -10.24
N LYS A 209 28.98 -11.07 -10.09
CA LYS A 209 28.74 -12.11 -11.09
C LYS A 209 27.63 -11.74 -12.07
N HIS A 210 26.90 -10.65 -11.82
CA HIS A 210 25.73 -10.24 -12.58
C HIS A 210 25.91 -8.88 -13.22
N ALA A 211 25.59 -8.76 -14.51
CA ALA A 211 25.48 -7.48 -15.19
C ALA A 211 24.07 -6.93 -14.95
N VAL A 212 23.94 -5.84 -14.19
CA VAL A 212 22.63 -5.30 -13.76
C VAL A 212 22.51 -3.82 -14.08
N PHE A 213 21.27 -3.33 -14.26
CA PHE A 213 21.02 -1.89 -14.44
C PHE A 213 20.86 -1.14 -13.11
N GLY A 214 20.64 -1.87 -12.02
CA GLY A 214 20.58 -1.34 -10.67
C GLY A 214 20.45 -2.47 -9.65
N ALA A 215 20.58 -2.11 -8.38
CA ALA A 215 20.33 -3.02 -7.27
C ALA A 215 19.51 -2.35 -6.17
N LEU A 216 18.71 -3.16 -5.46
CA LEU A 216 18.13 -2.80 -4.17
C LEU A 216 18.92 -3.47 -3.04
N LEU A 217 19.39 -2.64 -2.11
CA LEU A 217 20.00 -3.03 -0.84
C LEU A 217 19.10 -2.56 0.31
N GLN A 218 19.26 -3.12 1.50
CA GLN A 218 18.51 -2.70 2.69
C GLN A 218 19.42 -2.32 3.86
N TYR A 219 19.07 -1.25 4.59
CA TYR A 219 19.94 -0.62 5.60
C TYR A 219 19.18 -0.01 6.80
N PRO A 220 19.27 -0.61 8.01
CA PRO A 220 19.77 -1.96 8.32
C PRO A 220 18.99 -3.04 7.55
N ASP A 221 19.60 -4.20 7.32
CA ASP A 221 18.95 -5.28 6.57
C ASP A 221 17.78 -5.93 7.34
N THR A 222 17.05 -6.85 6.71
CA THR A 222 15.89 -7.47 7.38
C THR A 222 16.26 -8.25 8.64
N HIS A 223 17.51 -8.68 8.80
CA HIS A 223 18.00 -9.43 9.96
C HIS A 223 18.63 -8.53 11.03
N GLY A 224 18.63 -7.21 10.78
CA GLY A 224 19.16 -6.20 11.67
C GLY A 224 20.64 -5.89 11.47
N GLU A 225 21.29 -6.43 10.42
CA GLU A 225 22.71 -6.17 10.17
C GLU A 225 22.93 -4.74 9.65
N VAL A 226 23.90 -4.05 10.23
CA VAL A 226 24.38 -2.75 9.75
C VAL A 226 25.71 -2.94 9.00
N ARG A 227 25.62 -2.93 7.67
CA ARG A 227 26.77 -3.11 6.76
C ARG A 227 27.23 -1.79 6.15
N ASP A 228 28.54 -1.65 5.93
CA ASP A 228 29.07 -0.58 5.10
C ASP A 228 28.76 -0.83 3.61
N LEU A 229 27.88 0.00 3.03
CA LEU A 229 27.42 -0.18 1.66
C LEU A 229 28.37 0.38 0.60
N ARG A 230 29.37 1.18 0.97
CA ARG A 230 30.29 1.84 0.01
C ARG A 230 30.90 0.86 -1.00
N PRO A 231 31.44 -0.31 -0.61
CA PRO A 231 32.00 -1.25 -1.57
C PRO A 231 30.98 -1.79 -2.58
N LEU A 232 29.74 -2.04 -2.15
CA LEU A 232 28.67 -2.53 -3.03
C LEU A 232 28.21 -1.42 -3.99
N ILE A 233 28.13 -0.19 -3.50
CA ILE A 233 27.76 0.99 -4.30
C ILE A 233 28.84 1.29 -5.35
N ASP A 234 30.12 1.30 -4.95
CA ASP A 234 31.25 1.49 -5.88
C ASP A 234 31.24 0.43 -6.99
N GLN A 235 30.94 -0.82 -6.63
CA GLN A 235 30.81 -1.91 -7.57
C GLN A 235 29.65 -1.69 -8.57
N LEU A 236 28.47 -1.24 -8.11
CA LEU A 236 27.35 -0.88 -8.98
C LEU A 236 27.70 0.27 -9.93
N HIS A 237 28.32 1.32 -9.42
CA HIS A 237 28.73 2.47 -10.22
C HIS A 237 29.80 2.10 -11.26
N SER A 238 30.71 1.17 -10.94
CA SER A 238 31.74 0.68 -11.88
C SER A 238 31.14 0.02 -13.13
N GLN A 239 29.96 -0.59 -13.01
CA GLN A 239 29.19 -1.16 -14.12
C GLN A 239 28.10 -0.22 -14.65
N GLN A 240 28.10 1.05 -14.26
CA GLN A 240 27.12 2.08 -14.66
C GLN A 240 25.67 1.74 -14.27
N ALA A 241 25.51 0.98 -13.19
CA ALA A 241 24.23 0.64 -12.55
C ALA A 241 23.91 1.62 -11.42
N LEU A 242 22.65 1.66 -10.98
CA LEU A 242 22.20 2.50 -9.87
C LEU A 242 22.16 1.74 -8.54
N ALA A 243 22.52 2.43 -7.45
CA ALA A 243 22.36 1.94 -6.09
C ALA A 243 21.08 2.49 -5.44
N CYS A 244 20.09 1.61 -5.25
CA CYS A 244 18.86 1.91 -4.52
C CYS A 244 18.94 1.29 -3.12
N VAL A 245 18.59 2.05 -2.09
CA VAL A 245 18.66 1.59 -0.69
C VAL A 245 17.31 1.76 0.01
N ALA A 246 16.73 0.67 0.49
CA ALA A 246 15.63 0.71 1.45
C ALA A 246 16.20 0.98 2.85
N ALA A 247 15.78 2.06 3.53
CA ALA A 247 16.35 2.44 4.83
C ALA A 247 15.31 2.93 5.84
N ASP A 248 15.56 2.66 7.12
CA ASP A 248 14.71 3.07 8.23
C ASP A 248 15.08 4.49 8.72
N LEU A 249 14.14 5.44 8.68
CA LEU A 249 14.44 6.84 9.03
C LEU A 249 14.89 7.05 10.48
N LEU A 250 14.43 6.23 11.44
CA LEU A 250 14.87 6.37 12.83
C LEU A 250 16.31 5.89 13.00
N SER A 251 16.69 4.81 12.30
CA SER A 251 18.07 4.33 12.27
C SER A 251 19.01 5.39 11.69
N LEU A 252 18.57 6.12 10.64
CA LEU A 252 19.36 7.17 9.99
C LEU A 252 19.55 8.42 10.86
N VAL A 253 18.92 8.52 12.02
CA VAL A 253 19.23 9.55 13.02
C VAL A 253 20.62 9.34 13.63
N VAL A 254 21.05 8.08 13.75
CA VAL A 254 22.34 7.70 14.36
C VAL A 254 23.31 7.04 13.36
N LEU A 255 22.82 6.51 12.25
CA LEU A 255 23.61 5.92 11.17
C LEU A 255 23.96 6.93 10.07
N ALA A 256 25.14 6.79 9.49
CA ALA A 256 25.56 7.51 8.30
C ALA A 256 24.53 7.26 7.19
N PRO A 257 23.87 8.31 6.67
CA PRO A 257 22.77 8.13 5.75
C PRO A 257 23.24 7.62 4.39
N PRO A 258 22.42 6.84 3.65
CA PRO A 258 22.90 6.19 2.42
C PRO A 258 23.36 7.17 1.33
N GLY A 259 22.86 8.41 1.31
CA GLY A 259 23.37 9.46 0.42
C GLY A 259 24.86 9.78 0.63
N GLU A 260 25.35 9.74 1.88
CA GLU A 260 26.79 9.89 2.19
C GLU A 260 27.59 8.63 1.82
N LEU A 261 26.94 7.48 1.76
CA LEU A 261 27.53 6.21 1.31
C LEU A 261 27.56 6.10 -0.24
N GLY A 262 26.94 7.04 -0.95
CA GLY A 262 26.93 7.10 -2.41
C GLY A 262 25.65 6.58 -3.08
N ALA A 263 24.58 6.33 -2.33
CA ALA A 263 23.32 5.85 -2.90
C ALA A 263 22.73 6.85 -3.93
N ASP A 264 22.07 6.32 -4.96
CA ASP A 264 21.39 7.10 -6.00
C ASP A 264 19.92 7.38 -5.65
N VAL A 265 19.30 6.41 -4.96
CA VAL A 265 17.90 6.41 -4.53
C VAL A 265 17.84 5.85 -3.11
N VAL A 266 17.08 6.51 -2.22
CA VAL A 266 16.77 6.00 -0.88
C VAL A 266 15.27 6.03 -0.67
N LEU A 267 14.73 4.95 -0.13
CA LEU A 267 13.29 4.74 0.06
C LEU A 267 13.01 4.00 1.37
N GLY A 268 11.77 4.02 1.81
CA GLY A 268 11.36 3.29 3.02
C GLY A 268 10.01 3.76 3.53
N SER A 269 9.61 3.25 4.69
CA SER A 269 8.41 3.71 5.39
C SER A 269 8.73 4.86 6.37
N THR A 270 7.80 5.81 6.52
CA THR A 270 7.82 6.79 7.62
C THR A 270 6.90 6.41 8.77
N GLN A 271 6.43 5.15 8.83
CA GLN A 271 5.46 4.68 9.82
C GLN A 271 5.86 5.00 11.26
N ARG A 272 7.09 4.63 11.64
CA ARG A 272 7.58 4.80 13.02
C ARG A 272 7.84 6.25 13.45
N PHE A 273 7.49 7.22 12.61
CA PHE A 273 7.41 8.64 12.97
C PHE A 273 5.97 8.98 13.34
N GLY A 274 5.48 8.35 14.40
CA GLY A 274 4.19 8.67 15.03
C GLY A 274 2.95 8.21 14.28
N VAL A 275 3.05 7.29 13.31
CA VAL A 275 1.88 6.70 12.63
C VAL A 275 1.62 5.29 13.17
N PRO A 276 0.42 4.93 13.66
CA PRO A 276 0.13 3.59 14.16
C PRO A 276 0.35 2.49 13.11
N MET A 277 0.69 1.27 13.52
CA MET A 277 0.93 0.15 12.60
C MET A 277 -0.31 -0.23 11.78
N GLY A 278 -1.52 -0.05 12.32
CA GLY A 278 -2.78 -0.16 11.60
C GLY A 278 -3.01 -1.51 10.90
N TYR A 279 -2.39 -2.59 11.40
CA TYR A 279 -2.39 -3.90 10.74
C TYR A 279 -1.99 -3.83 9.26
N GLY A 280 -1.01 -2.96 8.95
CA GLY A 280 -0.38 -2.83 7.64
C GLY A 280 -0.45 -1.44 7.01
N GLY A 281 -1.33 -0.55 7.49
CA GLY A 281 -1.44 0.80 6.95
C GLY A 281 -2.62 1.59 7.53
N PRO A 282 -2.77 2.87 7.12
CA PRO A 282 -1.93 3.58 6.14
C PRO A 282 -0.57 4.06 6.66
N HIS A 283 0.46 4.02 5.80
CA HIS A 283 1.75 4.65 6.07
C HIS A 283 2.28 5.36 4.83
N ALA A 284 2.87 6.54 4.99
CA ALA A 284 3.57 7.18 3.89
C ALA A 284 4.92 6.50 3.67
N ALA A 285 5.13 5.99 2.45
CA ALA A 285 6.47 5.67 2.02
C ALA A 285 7.17 6.93 1.53
N TYR A 286 8.44 7.09 1.88
CA TYR A 286 9.29 8.14 1.35
C TYR A 286 10.10 7.62 0.16
N PHE A 287 10.46 8.55 -0.73
CA PHE A 287 11.33 8.26 -1.86
C PHE A 287 12.18 9.50 -2.15
N ALA A 288 13.49 9.33 -2.07
CA ALA A 288 14.49 10.36 -2.34
C ALA A 288 15.46 9.90 -3.43
N CYS A 289 15.97 10.85 -4.23
CA CYS A 289 16.97 10.59 -5.25
C CYS A 289 17.90 11.80 -5.45
N ARG A 290 18.93 11.61 -6.28
CA ARG A 290 19.78 12.71 -6.77
C ARG A 290 18.99 13.68 -7.64
N ASP A 291 19.34 14.98 -7.61
CA ASP A 291 18.64 16.02 -8.39
C ASP A 291 18.61 15.73 -9.90
N ASP A 292 19.67 15.09 -10.43
CA ASP A 292 19.77 14.67 -11.83
C ASP A 292 18.61 13.78 -12.29
N TYR A 293 17.99 13.04 -11.36
CA TYR A 293 16.91 12.09 -11.65
C TYR A 293 15.51 12.68 -11.43
N LYS A 294 15.37 13.98 -11.14
CA LYS A 294 14.07 14.63 -10.83
C LYS A 294 12.99 14.44 -11.90
N ARG A 295 13.39 14.30 -13.17
CA ARG A 295 12.46 14.04 -14.29
C ARG A 295 11.90 12.61 -14.31
N ALA A 296 12.58 11.66 -13.67
CA ALA A 296 12.19 10.25 -13.57
C ALA A 296 11.49 9.90 -12.25
N MET A 297 11.43 10.85 -11.30
CA MET A 297 10.81 10.69 -9.99
C MET A 297 9.33 10.28 -10.10
N PRO A 298 8.87 9.25 -9.34
CA PRO A 298 7.46 8.88 -9.23
C PRO A 298 6.72 9.82 -8.28
N GLY A 299 5.40 9.94 -8.47
CA GLY A 299 4.52 10.71 -7.59
C GLY A 299 4.72 12.23 -7.64
N ARG A 300 4.06 12.90 -6.69
CA ARG A 300 3.98 14.36 -6.60
C ARG A 300 5.25 14.92 -5.98
N ILE A 301 5.61 16.15 -6.32
CA ILE A 301 6.70 16.91 -5.70
C ILE A 301 6.15 18.30 -5.39
N ILE A 302 6.35 18.78 -4.16
CA ILE A 302 6.03 20.15 -3.78
C ILE A 302 7.25 21.02 -4.04
N GLY A 303 7.02 22.15 -4.72
CA GLY A 303 8.04 23.13 -5.04
C GLY A 303 7.67 24.52 -4.54
N VAL A 304 8.71 25.29 -4.22
CA VAL A 304 8.61 26.70 -3.90
C VAL A 304 8.51 27.52 -5.19
N SER A 305 7.56 28.45 -5.23
CA SER A 305 7.25 29.33 -6.35
C SER A 305 6.97 30.75 -5.83
N ARG A 306 6.48 31.63 -6.71
CA ARG A 306 5.99 32.97 -6.36
C ARG A 306 4.54 33.17 -6.80
N ASP A 307 3.77 33.92 -6.02
CA ASP A 307 2.43 34.36 -6.39
C ASP A 307 2.46 35.60 -7.31
N ALA A 308 1.28 36.08 -7.73
CA ALA A 308 1.16 37.26 -8.59
C ALA A 308 1.63 38.58 -7.93
N ARG A 309 1.81 38.61 -6.61
CA ARG A 309 2.34 39.75 -5.84
C ARG A 309 3.83 39.61 -5.51
N GLY A 310 4.47 38.53 -5.97
CA GLY A 310 5.89 38.24 -5.76
C GLY A 310 6.22 37.54 -4.44
N ASN A 311 5.22 37.19 -3.62
CA ASN A 311 5.40 36.47 -2.36
C ASN A 311 5.75 35.00 -2.62
N THR A 312 6.50 34.39 -1.71
CA THR A 312 6.75 32.96 -1.71
C THR A 312 5.43 32.18 -1.58
N ALA A 313 5.18 31.24 -2.51
CA ALA A 313 4.00 30.38 -2.50
C ALA A 313 4.37 28.96 -2.95
N LEU A 314 3.67 27.96 -2.44
CA LEU A 314 3.94 26.55 -2.70
C LEU A 314 2.98 26.01 -3.77
N ARG A 315 3.44 25.03 -4.56
CA ARG A 315 2.60 24.30 -5.52
C ARG A 315 3.17 22.92 -5.82
N MET A 316 2.38 22.08 -6.49
CA MET A 316 2.90 20.89 -7.13
C MET A 316 3.80 21.26 -8.33
N ALA A 317 4.98 20.66 -8.39
CA ALA A 317 6.03 20.92 -9.36
C ALA A 317 6.25 19.73 -10.29
N LEU A 318 6.71 20.02 -11.52
CA LEU A 318 7.02 19.01 -12.54
C LEU A 318 5.87 18.02 -12.80
N GLN A 319 4.63 18.51 -12.82
CA GLN A 319 3.41 17.70 -12.93
C GLN A 319 3.32 16.94 -14.26
N THR A 320 4.08 17.33 -15.29
CA THR A 320 4.14 16.61 -16.57
C THR A 320 4.65 15.18 -16.43
N ARG A 321 5.25 14.79 -15.29
CA ARG A 321 5.65 13.40 -15.02
C ARG A 321 4.47 12.46 -14.70
N GLU A 322 3.34 13.04 -14.27
CA GLU A 322 2.23 12.32 -13.65
C GLU A 322 1.19 11.83 -14.68
N GLN A 323 0.42 10.80 -14.28
CA GLN A 323 -0.55 10.10 -15.12
C GLN A 323 -1.60 11.00 -15.79
N HIS A 324 -2.02 12.08 -15.12
CA HIS A 324 -3.07 12.97 -15.62
C HIS A 324 -2.63 13.82 -16.82
N ILE A 325 -1.32 13.92 -17.08
CA ILE A 325 -0.76 14.61 -18.25
C ILE A 325 -0.16 13.60 -19.24
N ARG A 326 0.64 12.65 -18.76
CA ARG A 326 1.41 11.75 -19.64
C ARG A 326 0.79 10.39 -19.90
N ARG A 327 -0.31 10.00 -19.23
CA ARG A 327 -1.03 8.73 -19.48
C ARG A 327 -0.07 7.53 -19.52
N GLU A 328 -0.02 6.75 -20.61
CA GLU A 328 0.90 5.63 -20.85
C GLU A 328 2.39 6.02 -20.94
N LYS A 329 2.75 7.30 -20.85
CA LYS A 329 4.14 7.77 -20.80
C LYS A 329 4.53 8.31 -19.44
N ALA A 330 3.64 8.21 -18.45
CA ALA A 330 3.91 8.65 -17.09
C ALA A 330 4.99 7.78 -16.42
N ASN A 331 5.64 8.33 -15.40
CA ASN A 331 6.69 7.58 -14.70
C ASN A 331 6.13 6.48 -13.78
N SER A 332 4.85 6.57 -13.41
CA SER A 332 4.13 5.67 -12.53
C SER A 332 2.62 5.86 -12.75
N ASN A 333 1.83 4.85 -12.40
CA ASN A 333 0.37 4.94 -12.38
C ASN A 333 -0.17 5.60 -11.10
N ILE A 334 0.68 5.94 -10.12
CA ILE A 334 0.25 6.52 -8.86
C ILE A 334 -0.53 7.85 -9.06
N CYS A 335 -1.65 7.98 -8.35
CA CYS A 335 -2.49 9.19 -8.36
C CYS A 335 -2.83 9.60 -6.93
N THR A 336 -3.51 8.71 -6.21
CA THR A 336 -3.62 8.76 -4.75
C THR A 336 -2.30 8.29 -4.14
N ALA A 337 -1.82 9.02 -3.13
CA ALA A 337 -0.69 8.64 -2.30
C ALA A 337 -1.10 8.75 -0.81
N GLN A 338 -0.14 8.90 0.11
CA GLN A 338 -0.38 8.85 1.55
C GLN A 338 -0.14 10.22 2.20
N VAL A 339 -0.90 11.21 1.76
CA VAL A 339 -0.60 12.62 2.04
C VAL A 339 -0.84 12.99 3.52
N LEU A 340 -1.90 12.47 4.15
CA LEU A 340 -2.16 12.76 5.57
C LEU A 340 -1.08 12.14 6.47
N LEU A 341 -0.64 10.93 6.14
CA LEU A 341 0.34 10.19 6.93
C LEU A 341 1.74 10.79 6.74
N ALA A 342 2.04 11.31 5.55
CA ALA A 342 3.23 12.13 5.33
C ALA A 342 3.20 13.41 6.17
N ASN A 343 2.05 14.08 6.28
CA ASN A 343 1.90 15.25 7.16
C ASN A 343 2.14 14.87 8.63
N ILE A 344 1.60 13.75 9.10
CA ILE A 344 1.80 13.28 10.48
C ILE A 344 3.27 12.99 10.76
N ALA A 345 3.97 12.29 9.87
CA ALA A 345 5.40 12.05 10.00
C ALA A 345 6.22 13.35 9.99
N SER A 346 5.86 14.32 9.15
CA SER A 346 6.43 15.67 9.17
C SER A 346 6.21 16.35 10.52
N PHE A 347 4.98 16.30 11.04
CA PHE A 347 4.62 16.91 12.31
C PHE A 347 5.30 16.24 13.51
N TYR A 348 5.51 14.93 13.44
CA TYR A 348 6.32 14.19 14.41
C TYR A 348 7.76 14.72 14.44
N ALA A 349 8.40 14.87 13.27
CA ALA A 349 9.74 15.44 13.18
C ALA A 349 9.80 16.91 13.61
N VAL A 350 8.78 17.72 13.30
CA VAL A 350 8.66 19.12 13.77
C VAL A 350 8.54 19.19 15.28
N TYR A 351 7.73 18.32 15.89
CA TYR A 351 7.47 18.33 17.31
C TYR A 351 8.68 17.86 18.13
N HIS A 352 9.36 16.81 17.68
CA HIS A 352 10.54 16.28 18.36
C HIS A 352 11.82 17.08 18.05
N GLY A 353 11.93 17.63 16.85
CA GLY A 353 13.16 18.25 16.36
C GLY A 353 14.34 17.26 16.27
N PRO A 354 15.53 17.73 15.86
CA PRO A 354 16.71 16.87 15.75
C PRO A 354 17.09 16.22 17.07
N GLU A 355 17.05 16.97 18.18
CA GLU A 355 17.43 16.45 19.51
C GLU A 355 16.45 15.40 20.05
N GLY A 356 15.14 15.60 19.85
CA GLY A 356 14.13 14.64 20.29
C GLY A 356 14.23 13.33 19.53
N LEU A 357 14.39 13.40 18.20
CA LEU A 357 14.61 12.22 17.39
C LEU A 357 15.91 11.50 17.77
N GLN A 358 16.98 12.25 18.07
CA GLN A 358 18.25 11.67 18.53
C GLN A 358 18.07 10.93 19.87
N ARG A 359 17.37 11.52 20.84
CA ARG A 359 17.05 10.84 22.10
C ARG A 359 16.26 9.55 21.89
N ILE A 360 15.27 9.57 20.99
CA ILE A 360 14.45 8.39 20.69
C ILE A 360 15.31 7.29 20.06
N ALA A 361 16.04 7.61 18.99
CA ALA A 361 16.90 6.64 18.29
C ALA A 361 17.99 6.05 19.21
N GLN A 362 18.65 6.91 20.00
CA GLN A 362 19.66 6.46 20.96
C GLN A 362 19.06 5.59 22.06
N ARG A 363 17.87 5.91 22.57
CA ARG A 363 17.19 5.08 23.58
C ARG A 363 16.85 3.70 23.03
N VAL A 364 16.26 3.63 21.83
CA VAL A 364 15.94 2.35 21.19
C VAL A 364 17.22 1.53 20.99
N HIS A 365 18.25 2.12 20.39
CA HIS A 365 19.53 1.45 20.18
C HIS A 365 20.16 0.96 21.50
N ARG A 366 20.10 1.80 22.55
CA ARG A 366 20.67 1.46 23.87
C ARG A 366 19.94 0.30 24.52
N LEU A 367 18.60 0.26 24.46
CA LEU A 367 17.82 -0.88 24.96
C LEU A 367 18.15 -2.17 24.21
N THR A 368 18.31 -2.09 22.88
CA THR A 368 18.73 -3.25 22.06
C THR A 368 20.13 -3.72 22.42
N PHE A 369 21.05 -2.79 22.69
CA PHE A 369 22.38 -3.12 23.17
C PHE A 369 22.35 -3.83 24.52
N ILE A 370 21.60 -3.31 25.50
CA ILE A 370 21.44 -3.92 26.83
C ILE A 370 20.89 -5.34 26.71
N LEU A 371 19.87 -5.53 25.86
CA LEU A 371 19.32 -6.85 25.56
C LEU A 371 20.39 -7.78 24.98
N ALA A 372 21.12 -7.34 23.96
CA ALA A 372 22.18 -8.14 23.33
C ALA A 372 23.24 -8.57 24.36
N ALA A 373 23.74 -7.63 25.17
CA ALA A 373 24.75 -7.91 26.19
C ALA A 373 24.26 -8.90 27.25
N GLY A 374 23.02 -8.76 27.71
CA GLY A 374 22.41 -9.68 28.68
C GLY A 374 22.23 -11.09 28.12
N LEU A 375 21.76 -11.21 26.88
CA LEU A 375 21.59 -12.50 26.20
C LEU A 375 22.92 -13.20 25.92
N GLU A 376 23.94 -12.47 25.47
CA GLU A 376 25.29 -12.99 25.24
C GLU A 376 25.93 -13.48 26.55
N ALA A 377 25.73 -12.75 27.67
CA ALA A 377 26.19 -13.17 29.00
C ALA A 377 25.54 -14.49 29.48
N LYS A 378 24.42 -14.89 28.86
CA LYS A 378 23.72 -16.17 29.10
C LYS A 378 23.98 -17.22 28.04
N GLY A 379 24.93 -16.98 27.14
CA GLY A 379 25.36 -17.92 26.12
C GLY A 379 24.44 -17.98 24.89
N ILE A 380 23.48 -17.07 24.77
CA ILE A 380 22.65 -16.95 23.55
C ILE A 380 23.44 -16.17 22.52
N LYS A 381 23.68 -16.82 21.38
CA LYS A 381 24.53 -16.26 20.33
C LYS A 381 23.72 -15.34 19.43
N ARG A 382 24.18 -14.11 19.26
CA ARG A 382 23.72 -13.19 18.22
C ARG A 382 24.42 -13.49 16.88
N LEU A 383 23.68 -13.43 15.78
CA LEU A 383 24.16 -13.72 14.44
C LEU A 383 24.60 -12.48 13.66
N ASN A 384 23.86 -11.38 13.79
CA ASN A 384 24.26 -10.10 13.22
C ASN A 384 25.42 -9.49 14.03
N GLN A 385 26.41 -8.88 13.40
CA GLN A 385 27.59 -8.29 14.05
C GLN A 385 27.32 -6.86 14.52
N HIS A 386 26.62 -6.09 13.71
CA HIS A 386 26.23 -4.72 14.00
C HIS A 386 24.73 -4.55 13.85
N PHE A 387 24.14 -3.63 14.63
CA PHE A 387 22.70 -3.45 14.68
C PHE A 387 22.29 -2.05 15.13
N PHE A 388 21.08 -1.67 14.73
CA PHE A 388 20.36 -0.53 15.31
C PHE A 388 19.42 -1.02 16.41
N ASP A 389 18.29 -1.62 16.03
CA ASP A 389 17.20 -2.01 16.94
C ASP A 389 16.79 -3.49 16.84
N THR A 390 17.26 -4.20 15.81
CA THR A 390 16.95 -5.61 15.55
C THR A 390 18.11 -6.55 15.86
N LEU A 391 17.82 -7.64 16.58
CA LEU A 391 18.74 -8.74 16.85
C LEU A 391 18.26 -10.02 16.16
N THR A 392 19.18 -10.75 15.54
CA THR A 392 18.95 -12.13 15.10
C THR A 392 19.71 -13.08 16.03
N LEU A 393 18.99 -13.99 16.68
CA LEU A 393 19.49 -14.82 17.76
C LEU A 393 19.44 -16.30 17.38
N ASP A 394 20.53 -17.02 17.63
CA ASP A 394 20.60 -18.48 17.59
C ASP A 394 20.25 -19.04 18.98
N VAL A 395 19.09 -19.69 19.02
CA VAL A 395 18.49 -20.27 20.23
C VAL A 395 18.41 -21.80 20.14
N GLY A 396 18.87 -22.40 19.03
CA GLY A 396 18.91 -23.84 18.82
C GLY A 396 17.64 -24.58 19.26
N GLY A 397 17.79 -25.59 20.11
CA GLY A 397 16.68 -26.41 20.62
C GLY A 397 15.74 -25.69 21.60
N ALA A 398 16.13 -24.52 22.13
CA ALA A 398 15.31 -23.76 23.08
C ALA A 398 14.20 -22.94 22.40
N GLN A 399 14.19 -22.85 21.07
CA GLN A 399 13.26 -22.02 20.29
C GLN A 399 11.80 -22.20 20.71
N ALA A 400 11.32 -23.44 20.86
CA ALA A 400 9.93 -23.71 21.21
C ALA A 400 9.56 -23.21 22.61
N ALA A 401 10.44 -23.42 23.60
CA ALA A 401 10.23 -22.96 24.97
C ALA A 401 10.24 -21.42 25.08
N ILE A 402 11.12 -20.77 24.31
CA ILE A 402 11.19 -19.30 24.23
C ILE A 402 9.90 -18.74 23.61
N ILE A 403 9.39 -19.35 22.53
CA ILE A 403 8.13 -18.93 21.92
C ILE A 403 6.97 -19.09 22.91
N GLU A 404 6.88 -20.23 23.60
CA GLU A 404 5.85 -20.47 24.62
C GLU A 404 5.92 -19.44 25.76
N SER A 405 7.13 -19.12 26.23
CA SER A 405 7.34 -18.08 27.24
C SER A 405 6.96 -16.69 26.73
N ALA A 406 7.30 -16.36 25.49
CA ALA A 406 6.91 -15.10 24.86
C ALA A 406 5.38 -14.99 24.68
N GLU A 407 4.71 -16.06 24.29
CA GLU A 407 3.25 -16.14 24.18
C GLU A 407 2.58 -15.96 25.56
N ALA A 408 3.10 -16.62 26.60
CA ALA A 408 2.63 -16.43 27.98
C ALA A 408 2.81 -14.97 28.46
N ALA A 409 3.84 -14.28 27.94
CA ALA A 409 4.09 -12.87 28.16
C ALA A 409 3.36 -11.94 27.18
N GLN A 410 2.57 -12.46 26.23
CA GLN A 410 1.91 -11.65 25.18
C GLN A 410 2.90 -10.80 24.37
N ILE A 411 4.03 -11.40 23.99
CA ILE A 411 5.07 -10.81 23.15
C ILE A 411 5.20 -11.62 21.86
N ASN A 412 5.13 -10.94 20.71
CA ASN A 412 5.43 -11.57 19.42
C ASN A 412 6.90 -11.37 19.04
N LEU A 413 7.56 -12.47 18.66
CA LEU A 413 8.92 -12.49 18.11
C LEU A 413 8.87 -12.90 16.63
N ARG A 414 9.91 -12.58 15.86
CA ARG A 414 10.02 -13.06 14.49
C ARG A 414 10.62 -14.47 14.44
N ILE A 415 9.92 -15.42 13.84
CA ILE A 415 10.43 -16.77 13.65
C ILE A 415 11.26 -16.82 12.34
N LEU A 416 12.55 -17.14 12.44
CA LEU A 416 13.51 -17.13 11.32
C LEU A 416 13.94 -18.56 10.93
N GLY A 417 12.96 -19.44 10.71
CA GLY A 417 13.23 -20.87 10.47
C GLY A 417 13.52 -21.63 11.77
N ARG A 418 14.30 -22.71 11.69
CA ARG A 418 14.58 -23.59 12.84
C ARG A 418 15.77 -23.06 13.64
N GLY A 419 15.59 -22.89 14.94
CA GLY A 419 16.64 -22.48 15.87
C GLY A 419 16.97 -21.00 15.88
N HIS A 420 16.28 -20.16 15.10
CA HIS A 420 16.56 -18.73 15.02
C HIS A 420 15.33 -17.86 15.29
N LEU A 421 15.52 -16.79 16.06
CA LEU A 421 14.50 -15.80 16.38
C LEU A 421 15.03 -14.39 16.12
N GLY A 422 14.16 -13.52 15.62
CA GLY A 422 14.41 -12.09 15.47
C GLY A 422 13.64 -11.30 16.51
N VAL A 423 14.26 -10.24 17.04
CA VAL A 423 13.65 -9.32 18.01
C VAL A 423 13.97 -7.89 17.56
N SER A 424 12.95 -7.09 17.27
CA SER A 424 13.11 -5.68 16.88
C SER A 424 12.47 -4.80 17.95
N LEU A 425 13.29 -4.04 18.68
CA LEU A 425 12.82 -3.08 19.68
C LEU A 425 12.41 -1.77 19.02
N ASP A 426 11.62 -0.99 19.72
CA ASP A 426 11.04 0.23 19.16
C ASP A 426 10.81 1.32 20.23
N GLU A 427 10.22 2.45 19.81
CA GLU A 427 10.03 3.63 20.66
C GLU A 427 9.21 3.34 21.93
N THR A 428 8.32 2.34 21.88
CA THR A 428 7.42 1.95 22.98
C THR A 428 8.10 1.08 24.03
N CYS A 429 9.28 0.54 23.70
CA CYS A 429 10.05 -0.32 24.60
C CYS A 429 10.71 0.48 25.72
N ASN A 430 10.85 -0.17 26.88
CA ASN A 430 11.52 0.38 28.06
C ASN A 430 12.33 -0.70 28.79
N GLU A 431 12.91 -0.37 29.94
CA GLU A 431 13.69 -1.30 30.77
C GLU A 431 12.91 -2.55 31.18
N GLN A 432 11.61 -2.43 31.45
CA GLN A 432 10.75 -3.57 31.79
C GLN A 432 10.56 -4.48 30.58
N THR A 433 10.41 -3.93 29.37
CA THR A 433 10.38 -4.73 28.14
C THR A 433 11.66 -5.55 28.00
N VAL A 434 12.82 -4.94 28.23
CA VAL A 434 14.12 -5.63 28.14
C VAL A 434 14.23 -6.71 29.21
N LEU A 435 13.86 -6.43 30.46
CA LEU A 435 13.86 -7.43 31.54
C LEU A 435 12.98 -8.63 31.19
N ARG A 436 11.74 -8.39 30.71
CA ARG A 436 10.85 -9.47 30.29
C ARG A 436 11.44 -10.31 29.16
N LEU A 437 12.17 -9.70 28.22
CA LEU A 437 12.88 -10.43 27.18
C LEU A 437 14.03 -11.26 27.74
N LEU A 438 14.79 -10.75 28.71
CA LEU A 438 15.80 -11.54 29.40
C LEU A 438 15.18 -12.74 30.13
N ASP A 439 14.04 -12.56 30.80
CA ASP A 439 13.29 -13.65 31.42
C ASP A 439 12.83 -14.70 30.39
N ILE A 440 12.29 -14.26 29.24
CA ILE A 440 11.80 -15.13 28.17
C ILE A 440 12.92 -15.97 27.57
N PHE A 441 14.09 -15.39 27.37
CA PHE A 441 15.20 -16.05 26.68
C PHE A 441 16.13 -16.82 27.64
N ALA A 442 16.35 -16.33 28.86
CA ALA A 442 17.32 -16.88 29.81
C ALA A 442 16.70 -17.44 31.11
N GLY A 443 15.39 -17.27 31.33
CA GLY A 443 14.67 -17.67 32.54
C GLY A 443 14.67 -16.60 33.64
N VAL A 444 13.66 -16.62 34.52
CA VAL A 444 13.37 -15.57 35.53
C VAL A 444 14.49 -15.37 36.58
N ASP A 445 15.29 -16.40 36.83
CA ASP A 445 16.42 -16.34 37.77
C ASP A 445 17.77 -16.14 37.06
N HIS A 446 17.77 -15.40 35.94
CA HIS A 446 18.97 -15.12 35.18
C HIS A 446 19.99 -14.26 35.97
N GLY A 447 19.58 -13.53 37.01
CA GLY A 447 20.50 -12.75 37.86
C GLY A 447 21.26 -11.66 37.10
N LEU A 448 20.63 -11.05 36.09
CA LEU A 448 21.16 -9.92 35.34
C LEU A 448 20.41 -8.67 35.80
N GLU A 449 21.15 -7.59 36.02
CA GLU A 449 20.57 -6.31 36.40
C GLU A 449 20.72 -5.33 35.23
N ILE A 450 19.62 -4.71 34.80
CA ILE A 450 19.61 -3.76 33.68
C ILE A 450 20.60 -2.62 33.92
N VAL A 451 20.63 -2.08 35.14
CA VAL A 451 21.56 -0.99 35.53
C VAL A 451 23.02 -1.42 35.39
N ALA A 452 23.35 -2.68 35.71
CA ALA A 452 24.71 -3.18 35.56
C ALA A 452 25.08 -3.37 34.09
N LEU A 453 24.17 -3.87 33.27
CA LEU A 453 24.35 -4.01 31.82
C LEU A 453 24.49 -2.64 31.14
N ASP A 454 23.75 -1.64 31.58
CA ASP A 454 23.83 -0.27 31.07
C ASP A 454 25.12 0.46 31.48
N GLN A 455 25.82 0.00 32.53
CA GLN A 455 27.12 0.57 32.90
C GLN A 455 28.28 -0.01 32.10
N LEU A 456 28.05 -1.05 31.29
CA LEU A 456 29.11 -1.65 30.49
C LEU A 456 29.64 -0.66 29.43
N ALA A 457 30.91 -0.30 29.55
CA ALA A 457 31.66 0.41 28.53
C ALA A 457 32.15 -0.60 27.49
N LEU A 458 31.42 -0.74 26.39
CA LEU A 458 31.68 -1.75 25.37
C LEU A 458 31.47 -1.13 23.97
N PRO A 459 32.15 -1.66 22.94
CA PRO A 459 32.11 -1.10 21.59
C PRO A 459 30.66 -1.05 21.08
N GLU A 460 30.27 0.14 20.63
CA GLU A 460 28.92 0.49 20.18
C GLU A 460 28.41 -0.53 19.13
N GLY A 461 27.13 -0.91 19.20
CA GLY A 461 26.52 -1.85 18.25
C GLY A 461 26.55 -1.35 16.79
N ILE A 462 26.90 -0.07 16.59
CA ILE A 462 27.11 0.60 15.31
C ILE A 462 28.62 0.81 15.08
N PRO A 463 29.17 0.45 13.89
CA PRO A 463 30.57 0.71 13.55
C PRO A 463 30.92 2.20 13.55
N ALA A 464 32.10 2.56 14.05
CA ALA A 464 32.54 3.96 14.15
C ALA A 464 32.60 4.72 12.79
N ASN A 465 32.78 3.99 11.68
CA ASN A 465 32.77 4.52 10.31
C ASN A 465 31.35 4.68 9.72
N LEU A 466 30.32 4.20 10.42
CA LEU A 466 28.91 4.28 10.07
C LEU A 466 28.09 5.08 11.09
N VAL A 467 28.71 5.69 12.10
CA VAL A 467 28.06 6.66 12.98
C VAL A 467 27.81 7.96 12.21
N ARG A 468 26.57 8.47 12.27
CA ARG A 468 26.20 9.75 11.66
C ARG A 468 27.00 10.89 12.26
N ARG A 469 27.53 11.76 11.40
CA ARG A 469 28.23 12.99 11.81
C ARG A 469 27.61 14.27 11.24
N THR A 470 26.73 14.12 10.25
CA THR A 470 26.09 15.26 9.59
C THR A 470 24.85 15.72 10.36
N PRO A 471 24.69 17.05 10.52
CA PRO A 471 23.47 17.60 11.10
C PRO A 471 22.27 17.35 10.18
N PHE A 472 21.07 17.35 10.76
CA PHE A 472 19.79 17.21 10.06
C PHE A 472 18.75 18.11 10.72
N LEU A 473 17.68 18.43 10.00
CA LEU A 473 16.55 19.22 10.48
C LEU A 473 16.97 20.59 11.02
N ALA A 474 17.96 21.22 10.39
CA ALA A 474 18.47 22.53 10.79
C ALA A 474 17.50 23.69 10.42
N HIS A 475 16.51 23.43 9.55
CA HIS A 475 15.51 24.43 9.18
C HIS A 475 14.71 24.87 10.43
N PRO A 476 14.39 26.18 10.59
CA PRO A 476 13.72 26.67 11.79
C PRO A 476 12.38 26.00 12.12
N VAL A 477 11.66 25.50 11.12
CA VAL A 477 10.39 24.77 11.33
C VAL A 477 10.52 23.58 12.27
N PHE A 478 11.67 22.90 12.28
CA PHE A 478 11.93 21.74 13.15
C PHE A 478 12.45 22.13 14.54
N ASN A 479 12.58 23.44 14.82
CA ASN A 479 13.24 23.96 16.02
C ASN A 479 12.40 25.03 16.77
N GLN A 480 11.15 25.29 16.34
CA GLN A 480 10.29 26.36 16.88
C GLN A 480 8.97 25.87 17.50
N HIS A 481 8.64 24.58 17.39
CA HIS A 481 7.30 24.07 17.72
C HIS A 481 7.34 22.86 18.67
N HIS A 482 8.21 22.90 19.68
CA HIS A 482 8.44 21.76 20.59
C HIS A 482 7.52 21.74 21.80
N SER A 483 6.97 22.90 22.20
CA SER A 483 5.90 22.89 23.21
C SER A 483 4.57 22.51 22.57
N GLU A 484 3.71 21.81 23.33
CA GLU A 484 2.39 21.42 22.83
C GLU A 484 1.55 22.63 22.40
N THR A 485 1.69 23.78 23.07
CA THR A 485 0.99 25.01 22.70
C THR A 485 1.47 25.60 21.38
N GLU A 486 2.78 25.62 21.12
CA GLU A 486 3.33 26.08 19.84
C GLU A 486 2.92 25.13 18.71
N MET A 487 3.00 23.82 18.95
CA MET A 487 2.57 22.81 17.98
C MET A 487 1.09 22.94 17.64
N LEU A 488 0.22 23.11 18.64
CA LEU A 488 -1.21 23.35 18.45
C LEU A 488 -1.45 24.58 17.55
N ARG A 489 -0.75 25.69 17.83
CA ARG A 489 -0.87 26.92 17.03
C ARG A 489 -0.35 26.73 15.60
N TYR A 490 0.76 26.03 15.43
CA TYR A 490 1.33 25.73 14.11
C TYR A 490 0.36 24.89 13.27
N LEU A 491 -0.14 23.80 13.83
CA LEU A 491 -1.14 22.94 13.18
C LEU A 491 -2.39 23.75 12.78
N LYS A 492 -2.93 24.58 13.68
CA LYS A 492 -4.10 25.39 13.37
C LYS A 492 -3.83 26.47 12.33
N GLN A 493 -2.64 27.07 12.34
CA GLN A 493 -2.23 28.06 11.35
C GLN A 493 -2.19 27.46 9.94
N LEU A 494 -1.68 26.23 9.79
CA LEU A 494 -1.70 25.53 8.51
C LEU A 494 -3.11 25.10 8.11
N GLU A 495 -3.90 24.54 9.02
CA GLU A 495 -5.28 24.14 8.76
C GLU A 495 -6.11 25.31 8.20
N ASN A 496 -5.96 26.51 8.77
CA ASN A 496 -6.70 27.70 8.34
C ASN A 496 -6.32 28.22 6.94
N LYS A 497 -5.21 27.74 6.34
CA LYS A 497 -4.83 28.07 4.96
C LYS A 497 -5.50 27.16 3.92
N ASP A 498 -6.23 26.13 4.38
CA ASP A 498 -6.76 25.08 3.53
C ASP A 498 -8.29 25.11 3.50
N LEU A 499 -8.86 25.00 2.28
CA LEU A 499 -10.28 24.73 2.10
C LEU A 499 -10.54 23.22 2.25
N ALA A 500 -11.48 22.85 3.12
CA ALA A 500 -11.87 21.49 3.43
C ALA A 500 -13.41 21.37 3.55
N LEU A 501 -13.96 20.15 3.70
CA LEU A 501 -15.43 19.94 3.69
C LEU A 501 -16.14 20.47 4.93
N ASN A 502 -15.41 20.80 5.99
CA ASN A 502 -15.96 21.51 7.15
C ASN A 502 -16.26 22.99 6.84
N GLN A 503 -15.91 23.50 5.66
CA GLN A 503 -16.14 24.89 5.25
C GLN A 503 -17.15 25.00 4.11
N SER A 504 -17.02 24.18 3.06
CA SER A 504 -17.92 24.22 1.90
C SER A 504 -17.93 22.91 1.11
N MET A 505 -18.88 22.77 0.19
CA MET A 505 -18.81 21.75 -0.86
C MET A 505 -17.53 21.92 -1.69
N ILE A 506 -16.88 20.81 -2.02
CA ILE A 506 -15.74 20.73 -2.95
C ILE A 506 -16.18 19.84 -4.13
N PRO A 507 -16.78 20.38 -5.20
CA PRO A 507 -17.45 19.58 -6.24
C PRO A 507 -16.47 19.04 -7.30
N LEU A 508 -15.46 18.28 -6.87
CA LEU A 508 -14.48 17.67 -7.78
C LEU A 508 -15.08 16.42 -8.45
N GLY A 509 -15.27 16.48 -9.76
CA GLY A 509 -15.63 15.32 -10.58
C GLY A 509 -14.63 14.16 -10.41
N SER A 510 -15.13 12.92 -10.50
CA SER A 510 -14.35 11.68 -10.30
C SER A 510 -13.70 11.51 -8.90
N CYS A 511 -14.03 12.39 -7.95
CA CYS A 511 -13.48 12.36 -6.58
C CYS A 511 -14.52 12.03 -5.49
N THR A 512 -15.82 12.17 -5.76
CA THR A 512 -16.93 11.85 -4.83
C THR A 512 -16.70 12.41 -3.42
N MET A 513 -16.61 13.75 -3.33
CA MET A 513 -16.39 14.46 -2.06
C MET A 513 -17.64 14.45 -1.16
N LYS A 514 -17.98 13.27 -0.63
CA LYS A 514 -19.13 13.00 0.25
C LYS A 514 -18.79 13.23 1.73
N LEU A 515 -19.80 13.11 2.59
CA LEU A 515 -19.61 13.12 4.04
C LEU A 515 -18.63 12.02 4.48
N ASN A 516 -17.75 12.35 5.42
CA ASN A 516 -16.92 11.40 6.15
C ASN A 516 -17.38 11.49 7.60
N ALA A 517 -18.33 10.63 7.96
CA ALA A 517 -19.06 10.79 9.19
C ALA A 517 -18.14 10.53 10.38
N THR A 518 -18.33 11.28 11.46
CA THR A 518 -17.51 11.13 12.66
C THR A 518 -17.59 9.71 13.22
N SER A 519 -18.78 9.08 13.17
CA SER A 519 -18.98 7.68 13.57
C SER A 519 -18.18 6.68 12.73
N GLU A 520 -17.94 6.95 11.44
CA GLU A 520 -17.08 6.14 10.57
C GLU A 520 -15.59 6.32 10.91
N MET A 521 -15.21 7.52 11.37
CA MET A 521 -13.82 7.89 11.62
C MET A 521 -13.32 7.52 13.03
N ILE A 522 -14.19 7.50 14.06
CA ILE A 522 -13.80 7.17 15.44
C ILE A 522 -13.02 5.84 15.55
N PRO A 523 -13.42 4.73 14.91
CA PRO A 523 -12.79 3.43 15.12
C PRO A 523 -11.34 3.32 14.65
N ILE A 524 -10.91 4.18 13.72
CA ILE A 524 -9.57 4.08 13.10
C ILE A 524 -8.44 4.35 14.10
N THR A 525 -8.75 4.96 15.25
CA THR A 525 -7.79 5.24 16.33
C THR A 525 -7.94 4.31 17.53
N TRP A 526 -8.86 3.33 17.48
CA TRP A 526 -9.00 2.34 18.55
C TRP A 526 -7.79 1.40 18.58
N PRO A 527 -7.21 1.12 19.77
CA PRO A 527 -6.04 0.24 19.88
C PRO A 527 -6.20 -1.11 19.19
N GLY A 528 -7.39 -1.73 19.30
CA GLY A 528 -7.71 -3.02 18.67
C GLY A 528 -7.60 -3.04 17.15
N PHE A 529 -7.61 -1.88 16.48
CA PHE A 529 -7.32 -1.74 15.05
C PHE A 529 -5.96 -1.07 14.81
N ALA A 530 -5.70 0.06 15.46
CA ALA A 530 -4.55 0.91 15.19
C ALA A 530 -3.19 0.30 15.60
N GLN A 531 -3.14 -0.56 16.63
CA GLN A 531 -1.87 -1.01 17.24
C GLN A 531 -1.44 -2.41 16.83
N LEU A 532 -2.24 -3.14 16.05
CA LEU A 532 -1.91 -4.51 15.67
C LEU A 532 -0.79 -4.53 14.60
N HIS A 533 0.20 -5.39 14.79
CA HIS A 533 1.27 -5.60 13.80
C HIS A 533 0.74 -6.41 12.61
N PRO A 534 1.03 -6.05 11.35
CA PRO A 534 0.47 -6.72 10.17
C PRO A 534 0.80 -8.21 10.07
N PHE A 535 1.96 -8.62 10.60
CA PHE A 535 2.42 -10.01 10.62
C PHE A 535 2.20 -10.70 11.98
N ALA A 536 1.34 -10.16 12.84
CA ALA A 536 0.92 -10.86 14.04
C ALA A 536 0.27 -12.22 13.69
N PRO A 537 0.41 -13.26 14.54
CA PRO A 537 -0.28 -14.52 14.35
C PRO A 537 -1.77 -14.33 14.08
N ALA A 538 -2.32 -15.06 13.09
CA ALA A 538 -3.69 -14.87 12.62
C ALA A 538 -4.76 -14.97 13.72
N GLY A 539 -4.51 -15.75 14.78
CA GLY A 539 -5.41 -15.85 15.94
C GLY A 539 -5.55 -14.55 16.74
N GLN A 540 -4.57 -13.64 16.66
CA GLN A 540 -4.59 -12.33 17.31
C GLN A 540 -5.39 -11.28 16.52
N ALA A 541 -5.70 -11.56 15.25
CA ALA A 541 -6.41 -10.65 14.34
C ALA A 541 -7.84 -11.15 13.99
N ALA A 542 -8.47 -11.90 14.90
CA ALA A 542 -9.79 -12.50 14.66
C ALA A 542 -10.88 -11.46 14.36
N GLY A 543 -10.85 -10.32 15.04
CA GLY A 543 -11.75 -9.19 14.81
C GLY A 543 -11.56 -8.54 13.45
N TYR A 544 -10.31 -8.34 13.03
CA TYR A 544 -9.98 -7.89 11.66
C TYR A 544 -10.54 -8.86 10.62
N LYS A 545 -10.33 -10.17 10.80
CA LYS A 545 -10.83 -11.19 9.89
C LYS A 545 -12.36 -11.15 9.77
N ALA A 546 -13.07 -11.09 10.90
CA ALA A 546 -14.53 -11.05 10.90
C ALA A 546 -15.07 -9.78 10.21
N MET A 547 -14.46 -8.62 10.48
CA MET A 547 -14.83 -7.36 9.83
C MET A 547 -14.57 -7.39 8.32
N ILE A 548 -13.41 -7.92 7.89
CA ILE A 548 -13.05 -8.00 6.46
C ILE A 548 -13.97 -8.98 5.72
N ASP A 549 -14.28 -10.14 6.30
CA ASP A 549 -15.18 -11.12 5.68
C ASP A 549 -16.59 -10.55 5.48
N GLU A 550 -17.08 -9.82 6.48
CA GLU A 550 -18.39 -9.17 6.40
C GLU A 550 -18.40 -8.09 5.32
N LEU A 551 -17.37 -7.25 5.28
CA LEU A 551 -17.22 -6.22 4.25
C LEU A 551 -17.09 -6.82 2.84
N GLU A 552 -16.30 -7.89 2.67
CA GLU A 552 -16.19 -8.62 1.41
C GLU A 552 -17.57 -9.11 0.94
N SER A 553 -18.35 -9.73 1.83
CA SER A 553 -19.72 -10.17 1.52
C SER A 553 -20.61 -9.02 1.04
N TRP A 554 -20.57 -7.87 1.72
CA TRP A 554 -21.34 -6.70 1.34
C TRP A 554 -20.91 -6.13 -0.01
N LEU A 555 -19.60 -6.03 -0.26
CA LEU A 555 -19.08 -5.56 -1.54
C LEU A 555 -19.41 -6.52 -2.69
N CYS A 556 -19.36 -7.84 -2.47
CA CYS A 556 -19.86 -8.82 -3.44
C CYS A 556 -21.35 -8.61 -3.74
N ALA A 557 -22.18 -8.38 -2.73
CA ALA A 557 -23.60 -8.12 -2.92
C ALA A 557 -23.87 -6.81 -3.70
N ILE A 558 -23.10 -5.76 -3.44
CA ILE A 558 -23.19 -4.45 -4.12
C ILE A 558 -22.73 -4.56 -5.58
N THR A 559 -21.59 -5.20 -5.81
CA THR A 559 -20.95 -5.21 -7.13
C THR A 559 -21.42 -6.35 -8.02
N GLY A 560 -21.90 -7.45 -7.44
CA GLY A 560 -22.21 -8.69 -8.15
C GLY A 560 -20.99 -9.56 -8.47
N PHE A 561 -19.81 -9.27 -7.93
CA PHE A 561 -18.63 -10.15 -8.06
C PHE A 561 -18.69 -11.34 -7.10
N ASP A 562 -17.93 -12.39 -7.44
CA ASP A 562 -17.85 -13.62 -6.65
C ASP A 562 -16.87 -13.50 -5.45
N ALA A 563 -15.90 -12.58 -5.50
CA ALA A 563 -14.87 -12.41 -4.48
C ALA A 563 -14.25 -11.01 -4.53
N ILE A 564 -13.72 -10.54 -3.40
CA ILE A 564 -13.03 -9.24 -3.30
C ILE A 564 -11.63 -9.43 -2.72
N CYS A 565 -10.62 -8.81 -3.36
CA CYS A 565 -9.28 -8.73 -2.80
C CYS A 565 -9.07 -7.36 -2.16
N MET A 566 -8.83 -7.33 -0.85
CA MET A 566 -8.59 -6.11 -0.11
C MET A 566 -7.15 -5.59 -0.21
N GLN A 567 -6.22 -6.31 -0.83
CA GLN A 567 -4.79 -5.94 -0.85
C GLN A 567 -4.45 -4.64 -1.61
N PRO A 568 -5.06 -4.33 -2.77
CA PRO A 568 -4.67 -3.15 -3.53
C PRO A 568 -4.95 -1.85 -2.79
N ASN A 569 -3.93 -1.02 -2.73
CA ASN A 569 -3.85 0.01 -1.70
C ASN A 569 -4.00 1.45 -2.23
N SER A 570 -4.46 1.53 -3.47
CA SER A 570 -5.01 2.72 -4.12
C SER A 570 -5.81 2.27 -5.34
N GLY A 571 -6.53 3.23 -5.96
CA GLY A 571 -7.26 2.94 -7.19
C GLY A 571 -6.38 2.33 -8.30
N ALA A 572 -5.26 3.00 -8.57
CA ALA A 572 -4.29 2.58 -9.57
C ALA A 572 -3.65 1.21 -9.24
N GLN A 573 -3.48 0.87 -7.96
CA GLN A 573 -3.01 -0.47 -7.58
C GLN A 573 -4.07 -1.54 -7.85
N GLY A 574 -5.35 -1.22 -7.69
CA GLY A 574 -6.43 -2.13 -8.01
C GLY A 574 -6.56 -2.40 -9.50
N GLU A 575 -6.37 -1.36 -10.32
CA GLU A 575 -6.21 -1.51 -11.78
C GLU A 575 -5.05 -2.46 -12.10
N TYR A 576 -3.85 -2.18 -11.61
CA TYR A 576 -2.69 -3.02 -11.85
C TYR A 576 -2.92 -4.47 -11.39
N ALA A 577 -3.46 -4.68 -10.20
CA ALA A 577 -3.76 -6.01 -9.67
C ALA A 577 -4.77 -6.76 -10.55
N GLY A 578 -5.83 -6.09 -11.01
CA GLY A 578 -6.82 -6.64 -11.92
C GLY A 578 -6.21 -7.06 -13.26
N LEU A 579 -5.36 -6.23 -13.85
CA LEU A 579 -4.66 -6.53 -15.11
C LEU A 579 -3.65 -7.67 -14.95
N MET A 580 -2.94 -7.75 -13.83
CA MET A 580 -2.08 -8.90 -13.52
C MET A 580 -2.87 -10.19 -13.33
N ALA A 581 -4.06 -10.12 -12.70
CA ALA A 581 -4.96 -11.27 -12.57
C ALA A 581 -5.46 -11.75 -13.94
N ILE A 582 -5.88 -10.83 -14.82
CA ILE A 582 -6.27 -11.12 -16.22
C ILE A 582 -5.10 -11.79 -16.97
N THR A 583 -3.90 -11.24 -16.85
CA THR A 583 -2.68 -11.81 -17.46
C THR A 583 -2.44 -13.25 -17.01
N ARG A 584 -2.53 -13.50 -15.69
CA ARG A 584 -2.36 -14.85 -15.13
C ARG A 584 -3.49 -15.79 -15.53
N TYR A 585 -4.71 -15.30 -15.68
CA TYR A 585 -5.85 -16.06 -16.21
C TYR A 585 -5.65 -16.47 -17.68
N HIS A 586 -5.12 -15.60 -18.53
CA HIS A 586 -4.77 -15.98 -19.90
C HIS A 586 -3.67 -17.04 -19.94
N ARG A 587 -2.62 -16.89 -19.10
CA ARG A 587 -1.54 -17.87 -18.99
C ARG A 587 -2.01 -19.23 -18.48
N SER A 588 -2.92 -19.26 -17.50
CA SER A 588 -3.49 -20.52 -16.99
C SER A 588 -4.32 -21.27 -18.04
N ARG A 589 -4.78 -20.58 -19.08
CA ARG A 589 -5.47 -21.15 -20.25
C ARG A 589 -4.54 -21.40 -21.44
N HIS A 590 -3.22 -21.31 -21.24
CA HIS A 590 -2.21 -21.45 -22.30
C HIS A 590 -2.34 -20.41 -23.43
N GLN A 591 -2.77 -19.19 -23.11
CA GLN A 591 -2.90 -18.08 -24.06
C GLN A 591 -2.02 -16.86 -23.68
N PRO A 592 -0.70 -17.02 -23.47
CA PRO A 592 0.17 -15.92 -23.03
C PRO A 592 0.33 -14.80 -24.08
N GLN A 593 -0.02 -15.05 -25.35
CA GLN A 593 0.04 -14.06 -26.43
C GLN A 593 -0.99 -12.93 -26.29
N ARG A 594 -2.00 -13.10 -25.43
CA ARG A 594 -3.03 -12.08 -25.14
C ARG A 594 -2.45 -10.97 -24.28
N THR A 595 -2.04 -9.88 -24.92
CA THR A 595 -1.29 -8.77 -24.31
C THR A 595 -1.85 -7.39 -24.69
N LEU A 596 -2.80 -7.31 -25.61
CA LEU A 596 -3.37 -6.05 -26.09
C LEU A 596 -4.52 -5.60 -25.16
N CYS A 597 -4.43 -4.37 -24.67
CA CYS A 597 -5.42 -3.71 -23.83
C CYS A 597 -6.09 -2.58 -24.60
N LEU A 598 -7.40 -2.71 -24.85
CA LEU A 598 -8.22 -1.64 -25.43
C LEU A 598 -8.59 -0.64 -24.33
N ILE A 599 -8.43 0.65 -24.59
CA ILE A 599 -8.72 1.71 -23.62
C ILE A 599 -9.44 2.86 -24.33
N PRO A 600 -10.68 3.22 -23.97
CA PRO A 600 -11.35 4.40 -24.50
C PRO A 600 -10.54 5.68 -24.28
N SER A 601 -10.58 6.59 -25.24
CA SER A 601 -9.89 7.88 -25.15
C SER A 601 -10.33 8.70 -23.93
N SER A 602 -11.59 8.54 -23.50
CA SER A 602 -12.18 9.15 -22.31
C SER A 602 -11.65 8.60 -20.97
N ALA A 603 -11.01 7.42 -20.96
CA ALA A 603 -10.57 6.77 -19.72
C ALA A 603 -9.62 7.65 -18.91
N HIS A 604 -9.65 7.47 -17.58
CA HIS A 604 -8.74 8.15 -16.67
C HIS A 604 -7.28 7.81 -17.00
N GLY A 605 -6.35 8.74 -16.72
CA GLY A 605 -4.93 8.58 -17.08
C GLY A 605 -4.21 7.44 -16.36
N THR A 606 -4.79 6.92 -15.28
CA THR A 606 -4.28 5.73 -14.56
C THR A 606 -4.44 4.46 -15.40
N ASN A 607 -5.55 4.29 -16.11
CA ASN A 607 -5.82 3.10 -16.91
C ASN A 607 -4.68 2.76 -17.90
N PRO A 608 -4.26 3.68 -18.80
CA PRO A 608 -3.16 3.42 -19.72
C PRO A 608 -1.80 3.28 -19.01
N ALA A 609 -1.58 3.98 -17.89
CA ALA A 609 -0.36 3.83 -17.10
C ALA A 609 -0.28 2.46 -16.41
N SER A 610 -1.40 1.97 -15.86
CA SER A 610 -1.53 0.65 -15.23
C SER A 610 -1.37 -0.47 -16.25
N ALA A 611 -1.93 -0.33 -17.45
CA ALA A 611 -1.77 -1.28 -18.55
C ALA A 611 -0.32 -1.38 -19.03
N GLN A 612 0.35 -0.24 -19.24
CA GLN A 612 1.78 -0.23 -19.56
C GLN A 612 2.61 -0.89 -18.45
N MET A 613 2.31 -0.57 -17.19
CA MET A 613 3.00 -1.14 -16.03
C MET A 613 2.82 -2.65 -15.89
N ALA A 614 1.69 -3.18 -16.36
CA ALA A 614 1.41 -4.62 -16.46
C ALA A 614 1.99 -5.28 -17.73
N GLY A 615 2.76 -4.53 -18.54
CA GLY A 615 3.42 -5.05 -19.75
C GLY A 615 2.47 -5.24 -20.94
N MET A 616 1.30 -4.58 -20.92
CA MET A 616 0.31 -4.67 -21.99
C MET A 616 0.55 -3.63 -23.09
N GLU A 617 0.18 -3.99 -24.32
CA GLU A 617 0.14 -3.05 -25.44
C GLU A 617 -1.18 -2.27 -25.39
N VAL A 618 -1.10 -0.95 -25.21
CA VAL A 618 -2.27 -0.07 -25.14
C VAL A 618 -2.70 0.33 -26.56
N VAL A 619 -3.97 0.06 -26.88
CA VAL A 619 -4.62 0.55 -28.11
C VAL A 619 -5.82 1.40 -27.71
N ILE A 620 -5.79 2.67 -28.12
CA ILE A 620 -6.86 3.62 -27.82
C ILE A 620 -8.09 3.29 -28.66
N VAL A 621 -9.27 3.29 -28.06
CA VAL A 621 -10.58 3.24 -28.74
C VAL A 621 -11.16 4.65 -28.74
N ASP A 622 -11.68 5.08 -29.89
CA ASP A 622 -12.21 6.43 -30.04
C ASP A 622 -13.56 6.57 -29.33
N CYS A 623 -13.93 7.82 -29.07
CA CYS A 623 -15.26 8.16 -28.58
C CYS A 623 -16.04 8.87 -29.69
N ASP A 624 -17.35 8.66 -29.74
CA ASP A 624 -18.23 9.35 -30.68
C ASP A 624 -18.40 10.85 -30.31
N ASP A 625 -19.08 11.61 -31.17
CA ASP A 625 -19.34 13.04 -30.95
C ASP A 625 -20.22 13.33 -29.72
N HIS A 626 -20.84 12.30 -29.14
CA HIS A 626 -21.64 12.36 -27.92
C HIS A 626 -20.85 11.93 -26.67
N GLY A 627 -19.58 11.54 -26.84
CA GLY A 627 -18.69 11.13 -25.76
C GLY A 627 -18.87 9.70 -25.27
N ASN A 628 -19.59 8.84 -26.02
CA ASN A 628 -19.69 7.40 -25.75
C ASN A 628 -18.51 6.66 -26.40
N VAL A 629 -18.28 5.40 -26.04
CA VAL A 629 -17.33 4.55 -26.77
C VAL A 629 -17.83 4.32 -28.20
N ASP A 630 -16.99 4.58 -29.21
CA ASP A 630 -17.34 4.26 -30.60
C ASP A 630 -17.34 2.73 -30.79
N LEU A 631 -18.55 2.17 -30.90
CA LEU A 631 -18.77 0.73 -31.08
C LEU A 631 -18.19 0.19 -32.40
N ALA A 632 -18.19 0.99 -33.47
CA ALA A 632 -17.66 0.55 -34.76
C ALA A 632 -16.13 0.46 -34.70
N ASP A 633 -15.49 1.47 -34.10
CA ASP A 633 -14.06 1.46 -33.84
C ASP A 633 -13.65 0.36 -32.86
N LEU A 634 -14.40 0.16 -31.77
CA LEU A 634 -14.19 -0.94 -30.83
C LEU A 634 -14.22 -2.30 -31.53
N LYS A 635 -15.25 -2.56 -32.35
CA LYS A 635 -15.37 -3.82 -33.12
C LYS A 635 -14.21 -3.98 -34.09
N GLY A 636 -13.83 -2.91 -34.79
CA GLY A 636 -12.69 -2.90 -35.71
C GLY A 636 -11.37 -3.25 -35.01
N LYS A 637 -11.09 -2.60 -33.87
CA LYS A 637 -9.87 -2.83 -33.08
C LYS A 637 -9.87 -4.20 -32.39
N ALA A 638 -11.01 -4.67 -31.88
CA ALA A 638 -11.15 -6.02 -31.33
C ALA A 638 -10.91 -7.10 -32.39
N HIS A 639 -11.46 -6.92 -33.60
CA HIS A 639 -11.22 -7.83 -34.73
C HIS A 639 -9.75 -7.84 -35.15
N ALA A 640 -9.14 -6.66 -35.29
CA ALA A 640 -7.73 -6.52 -35.64
C ALA A 640 -6.79 -7.10 -34.57
N ALA A 641 -7.15 -7.02 -33.29
CA ALA A 641 -6.38 -7.61 -32.20
C ALA A 641 -6.41 -9.14 -32.22
N GLY A 642 -7.51 -9.76 -32.67
CA GLY A 642 -7.65 -11.21 -32.81
C GLY A 642 -7.25 -11.98 -31.54
N GLU A 643 -6.35 -12.96 -31.67
CA GLU A 643 -5.86 -13.76 -30.54
C GLU A 643 -4.96 -13.00 -29.56
N ARG A 644 -4.59 -11.75 -29.88
CA ARG A 644 -3.78 -10.91 -28.98
C ARG A 644 -4.61 -10.09 -28.01
N LEU A 645 -5.94 -10.01 -28.18
CA LEU A 645 -6.79 -9.25 -27.27
C LEU A 645 -6.74 -9.84 -25.85
N SER A 646 -6.21 -9.08 -24.90
CA SER A 646 -6.23 -9.41 -23.48
C SER A 646 -7.46 -8.86 -22.80
N CYS A 647 -7.64 -7.53 -22.85
CA CYS A 647 -8.77 -6.92 -22.17
C CYS A 647 -9.20 -5.58 -22.75
N LEU A 648 -10.38 -5.13 -22.33
CA LEU A 648 -10.84 -3.75 -22.41
C LEU A 648 -10.84 -3.17 -20.99
N MET A 649 -10.30 -1.96 -20.81
CA MET A 649 -10.54 -1.17 -19.61
C MET A 649 -11.62 -0.13 -19.88
N ILE A 650 -12.71 -0.15 -19.13
CA ILE A 650 -13.83 0.79 -19.27
C ILE A 650 -14.21 1.41 -17.94
N THR A 651 -14.66 2.66 -17.92
CA THR A 651 -15.22 3.31 -16.72
C THR A 651 -16.72 3.42 -16.92
N TYR A 652 -17.52 3.00 -15.93
CA TYR A 652 -18.98 3.06 -16.04
C TYR A 652 -19.63 3.66 -14.78
N PRO A 653 -20.58 4.62 -14.88
CA PRO A 653 -20.78 5.48 -16.06
C PRO A 653 -19.47 6.14 -16.49
N SER A 654 -19.40 6.63 -17.73
CA SER A 654 -18.15 7.14 -18.31
C SER A 654 -17.58 8.32 -17.52
N THR A 655 -16.34 8.69 -17.81
CA THR A 655 -15.68 9.87 -17.20
C THR A 655 -16.36 11.19 -17.59
N HIS A 656 -17.22 11.18 -18.62
CA HIS A 656 -18.11 12.29 -18.97
C HIS A 656 -19.37 12.36 -18.09
N GLY A 657 -19.62 11.37 -17.24
CA GLY A 657 -20.79 11.30 -16.37
C GLY A 657 -22.04 10.78 -17.06
N VAL A 658 -21.89 10.01 -18.15
CA VAL A 658 -23.00 9.49 -18.98
C VAL A 658 -23.10 7.97 -18.84
N TYR A 659 -24.34 7.47 -18.77
CA TYR A 659 -24.65 6.05 -18.87
C TYR A 659 -24.74 5.62 -20.33
N GLU A 660 -23.79 4.82 -20.80
CA GLU A 660 -23.79 4.31 -22.17
C GLU A 660 -24.79 3.14 -22.32
N GLU A 661 -25.77 3.27 -23.22
CA GLU A 661 -26.78 2.21 -23.45
C GLU A 661 -26.16 0.89 -23.95
N GLY A 662 -25.05 0.97 -24.69
CA GLY A 662 -24.39 -0.17 -25.35
C GLY A 662 -23.45 -1.00 -24.50
N ILE A 663 -23.38 -0.81 -23.16
CA ILE A 663 -22.35 -1.45 -22.32
C ILE A 663 -22.34 -2.99 -22.40
N ARG A 664 -23.50 -3.62 -22.56
CA ARG A 664 -23.60 -5.09 -22.73
C ARG A 664 -22.97 -5.54 -24.05
N GLU A 665 -23.25 -4.81 -25.13
CA GLU A 665 -22.68 -5.08 -26.44
C GLU A 665 -21.16 -4.88 -26.44
N ILE A 666 -20.67 -3.84 -25.76
CA ILE A 666 -19.22 -3.61 -25.54
C ILE A 666 -18.57 -4.83 -24.89
N CYS A 667 -19.16 -5.33 -23.79
CA CYS A 667 -18.67 -6.51 -23.09
C CYS A 667 -18.72 -7.77 -23.97
N GLU A 668 -19.80 -7.96 -24.70
CA GLU A 668 -19.98 -9.10 -25.61
C GLU A 668 -18.94 -9.12 -26.73
N VAL A 669 -18.66 -7.98 -27.37
CA VAL A 669 -17.64 -7.86 -28.43
C VAL A 669 -16.26 -8.28 -27.92
N VAL A 670 -15.87 -7.85 -26.72
CA VAL A 670 -14.58 -8.20 -26.11
C VAL A 670 -14.51 -9.69 -25.77
N HIS A 671 -15.57 -10.24 -25.18
CA HIS A 671 -15.65 -11.66 -24.83
C HIS A 671 -15.66 -12.58 -26.06
N GLN A 672 -16.33 -12.19 -27.15
CA GLN A 672 -16.33 -12.94 -28.42
C GLN A 672 -14.92 -13.08 -29.01
N HIS A 673 -14.03 -12.12 -28.76
CA HIS A 673 -12.63 -12.16 -29.19
C HIS A 673 -11.69 -12.76 -28.12
N GLY A 674 -12.25 -13.32 -27.03
CA GLY A 674 -11.51 -14.02 -25.97
C GLY A 674 -10.80 -13.12 -24.95
N GLY A 675 -11.03 -11.80 -25.02
CA GLY A 675 -10.56 -10.84 -24.04
C GLY A 675 -11.38 -10.88 -22.75
N GLN A 676 -10.95 -10.14 -21.73
CA GLN A 676 -11.69 -9.87 -20.49
C GLN A 676 -12.08 -8.40 -20.42
N VAL A 677 -13.09 -8.06 -19.62
CA VAL A 677 -13.45 -6.66 -19.37
C VAL A 677 -13.00 -6.28 -17.97
N TYR A 678 -12.17 -5.25 -17.87
CA TYR A 678 -11.84 -4.58 -16.63
C TYR A 678 -12.69 -3.31 -16.51
N MET A 679 -13.49 -3.20 -15.45
CA MET A 679 -14.25 -1.99 -15.15
C MET A 679 -13.54 -1.17 -14.05
N ASP A 680 -13.27 0.08 -14.36
CA ASP A 680 -12.88 1.09 -13.37
C ASP A 680 -14.11 1.50 -12.55
N GLY A 681 -14.10 1.10 -11.26
CA GLY A 681 -15.16 1.36 -10.30
C GLY A 681 -15.12 2.76 -9.67
N ALA A 682 -14.30 3.71 -10.14
CA ALA A 682 -14.22 5.03 -9.54
C ALA A 682 -15.57 5.77 -9.48
N ASN A 683 -16.47 5.49 -10.43
CA ASN A 683 -17.81 6.09 -10.56
C ASN A 683 -18.94 5.24 -9.94
N LEU A 684 -18.62 4.26 -9.10
CA LEU A 684 -19.61 3.33 -8.52
C LEU A 684 -20.67 4.04 -7.65
N ASN A 685 -20.43 5.26 -7.17
CA ASN A 685 -21.43 6.06 -6.44
C ASN A 685 -22.72 6.31 -7.24
N ALA A 686 -22.64 6.27 -8.58
CA ALA A 686 -23.83 6.35 -9.43
C ALA A 686 -24.59 5.01 -9.53
N GLN A 687 -23.94 3.88 -9.20
CA GLN A 687 -24.45 2.53 -9.45
C GLN A 687 -24.94 1.78 -8.21
N VAL A 688 -24.47 2.08 -7.00
CA VAL A 688 -24.83 1.31 -5.78
C VAL A 688 -26.35 1.32 -5.58
N GLY A 689 -26.98 0.16 -5.77
CA GLY A 689 -28.43 -0.01 -5.73
C GLY A 689 -29.04 -0.10 -7.12
N PRO A 690 -28.93 0.92 -7.99
CA PRO A 690 -29.46 0.87 -9.35
C PRO A 690 -28.82 -0.17 -10.28
N GLY A 691 -27.56 -0.57 -10.07
CA GLY A 691 -26.82 -1.45 -10.98
C GLY A 691 -25.79 -2.32 -10.26
N ALA A 692 -25.33 -3.38 -10.93
CA ALA A 692 -24.32 -4.31 -10.39
C ALA A 692 -23.36 -4.78 -11.52
N PRO A 693 -22.13 -4.26 -11.59
CA PRO A 693 -21.15 -4.57 -12.65
C PRO A 693 -20.87 -6.05 -12.91
N GLY A 694 -20.72 -6.85 -11.85
CA GLY A 694 -20.48 -8.29 -11.93
C GLY A 694 -21.72 -9.12 -12.25
N GLY A 695 -22.90 -8.48 -12.28
CA GLY A 695 -24.19 -9.10 -12.57
C GLY A 695 -24.43 -9.37 -14.06
N HIS A 696 -25.65 -9.08 -14.52
CA HIS A 696 -26.14 -9.47 -15.86
C HIS A 696 -25.54 -8.66 -17.03
N TRP A 697 -24.52 -7.84 -16.80
CA TRP A 697 -23.93 -6.93 -17.81
C TRP A 697 -22.96 -7.64 -18.76
N GLY A 698 -22.58 -8.88 -18.44
CA GLY A 698 -21.52 -9.66 -19.09
C GLY A 698 -20.30 -9.71 -18.18
N ARG A 699 -19.96 -10.89 -17.64
CA ARG A 699 -18.96 -11.12 -16.57
C ARG A 699 -17.74 -10.21 -16.68
N CYS A 700 -17.69 -9.14 -15.88
CA CYS A 700 -16.55 -8.24 -15.81
C CYS A 700 -15.60 -8.67 -14.68
N PHE A 701 -14.36 -8.22 -14.74
CA PHE A 701 -13.53 -7.96 -13.57
C PHE A 701 -13.63 -6.46 -13.29
N ALA A 702 -13.63 -6.04 -12.03
CA ALA A 702 -13.43 -4.62 -11.69
C ALA A 702 -12.47 -4.54 -10.52
N HIS A 703 -11.88 -3.36 -10.35
CA HIS A 703 -11.46 -2.97 -9.02
C HIS A 703 -12.42 -1.91 -8.49
N GLU A 704 -12.78 -2.07 -7.22
CA GLU A 704 -13.46 -1.05 -6.47
C GLU A 704 -12.43 -0.28 -5.64
N PRO A 705 -12.32 1.05 -5.81
CA PRO A 705 -11.75 1.85 -4.76
C PRO A 705 -12.83 1.89 -3.68
N ALA A 706 -12.77 0.97 -2.70
CA ALA A 706 -13.55 1.07 -1.47
C ALA A 706 -13.46 2.50 -0.88
N GLN A 707 -12.34 3.19 -1.17
CA GLN A 707 -12.07 4.60 -0.92
C GLN A 707 -13.12 5.61 -1.44
N ASN A 708 -13.69 5.42 -2.65
CA ASN A 708 -14.63 6.38 -3.24
C ASN A 708 -16.08 6.15 -2.77
N LEU A 709 -16.37 4.93 -2.29
CA LEU A 709 -17.72 4.53 -1.89
C LEU A 709 -17.93 4.63 -0.37
N LEU A 710 -16.93 4.23 0.43
CA LEU A 710 -17.04 3.93 1.86
C LEU A 710 -16.10 4.75 2.78
N HIS A 711 -15.22 5.61 2.26
CA HIS A 711 -14.16 6.24 3.07
C HIS A 711 -13.92 7.73 2.74
N PRO A 712 -13.17 8.48 3.58
CA PRO A 712 -12.73 9.84 3.29
C PRO A 712 -11.98 9.98 1.96
N PRO A 713 -12.04 11.19 1.33
CA PRO A 713 -11.49 11.43 0.01
C PRO A 713 -10.02 11.03 -0.07
N ARG A 714 -9.76 9.90 -0.73
CA ARG A 714 -8.49 9.22 -1.03
C ARG A 714 -7.25 9.54 -0.16
N ARG A 715 -7.36 9.81 1.15
CA ARG A 715 -6.21 10.23 1.99
C ARG A 715 -5.81 9.24 3.07
N TRP A 716 -6.60 8.18 3.27
CA TRP A 716 -6.54 7.38 4.50
C TRP A 716 -6.39 5.87 4.34
N TRP A 717 -6.81 5.20 3.26
CA TRP A 717 -6.89 3.73 3.32
C TRP A 717 -6.26 2.97 2.15
N PRO A 718 -4.97 2.62 2.22
CA PRO A 718 -4.42 1.50 1.50
C PRO A 718 -5.12 0.20 1.94
N GLY A 719 -5.71 -0.50 0.98
CA GLY A 719 -6.15 -1.88 1.10
C GLY A 719 -5.21 -2.79 1.91
N HIS A 720 -5.82 -3.66 2.71
CA HIS A 720 -5.18 -4.54 3.68
C HIS A 720 -4.31 -5.64 3.06
N GLY A 721 -3.07 -5.72 3.53
CA GLY A 721 -2.24 -6.90 3.36
C GLY A 721 -2.68 -8.04 4.28
N ALA A 722 -3.19 -9.12 3.70
CA ALA A 722 -3.11 -10.44 4.31
C ALA A 722 -2.37 -11.36 3.34
N ASP A 723 -1.11 -11.64 3.65
CA ASP A 723 -0.30 -12.62 2.92
C ASP A 723 -0.79 -14.03 3.29
N ARG A 724 -1.22 -14.81 2.29
CA ARG A 724 -1.47 -16.26 2.46
C ARG A 724 -0.53 -17.04 1.57
N HIS A 725 0.59 -17.45 2.16
CA HIS A 725 1.31 -18.65 1.73
C HIS A 725 0.53 -19.90 2.15
N SER A 726 -0.38 -20.37 1.29
CA SER A 726 -0.71 -21.79 1.18
C SER A 726 -1.53 -22.06 -0.09
N ARG A 727 -0.94 -22.82 -1.02
CA ARG A 727 -1.56 -23.59 -2.13
C ARG A 727 -2.86 -23.03 -2.72
N ALA A 728 -2.75 -22.48 -3.93
CA ALA A 728 -3.88 -22.18 -4.81
C ALA A 728 -4.94 -23.30 -4.82
N PRO A 729 -6.21 -23.04 -4.49
CA PRO A 729 -7.30 -23.88 -4.97
C PRO A 729 -7.61 -23.47 -6.41
N GLN A 730 -7.50 -24.43 -7.31
CA GLN A 730 -8.01 -24.33 -8.68
C GLN A 730 -9.51 -23.97 -8.62
N ALA A 731 -9.87 -22.74 -9.01
CA ALA A 731 -11.26 -22.37 -9.26
C ALA A 731 -11.68 -22.97 -10.61
N VAL A 732 -12.09 -24.23 -10.59
CA VAL A 732 -12.77 -24.89 -11.72
C VAL A 732 -14.24 -24.48 -11.69
N CYS A 733 -14.70 -23.93 -12.81
CA CYS A 733 -16.10 -23.64 -13.10
C CYS A 733 -16.95 -24.91 -12.83
N ARG A 734 -17.77 -24.94 -11.78
CA ARG A 734 -18.73 -26.04 -11.55
C ARG A 734 -19.97 -25.81 -12.42
N GLN A 735 -20.22 -26.75 -13.33
CA GLN A 735 -21.52 -26.92 -14.00
C GLN A 735 -22.58 -27.42 -13.00
N PRO A 736 -23.88 -27.17 -13.25
CA PRO A 736 -24.95 -27.45 -12.28
C PRO A 736 -25.20 -28.96 -12.12
N PRO A 737 -25.57 -29.44 -10.92
CA PRO A 737 -25.82 -30.86 -10.70
C PRO A 737 -27.23 -31.26 -11.17
N GLY A 738 -27.27 -32.20 -12.12
CA GLY A 738 -28.44 -33.03 -12.36
C GLY A 738 -28.36 -34.33 -11.55
N GLY A 739 -29.42 -34.60 -10.78
CA GLY A 739 -30.00 -35.93 -10.51
C GLY A 739 -29.13 -37.13 -10.09
N ALA A 740 -29.27 -37.48 -8.80
CA ALA A 740 -29.48 -38.83 -8.23
C ALA A 740 -28.41 -39.94 -8.37
N GLY A 741 -28.02 -40.52 -7.22
CA GLY A 741 -27.53 -41.91 -7.15
C GLY A 741 -26.55 -42.25 -6.02
N ALA A 742 -27.09 -42.66 -4.86
CA ALA A 742 -26.60 -43.64 -3.87
C ALA A 742 -25.09 -43.83 -3.54
N TRP A 743 -24.76 -43.68 -2.24
CA TRP A 743 -23.68 -44.34 -1.48
C TRP A 743 -23.91 -45.87 -1.35
N PRO A 744 -22.98 -46.74 -0.86
CA PRO A 744 -21.84 -46.51 0.07
C PRO A 744 -20.50 -47.20 -0.36
N GLY A 745 -19.33 -46.85 0.16
CA GLY A 745 -18.78 -47.23 1.46
C GLY A 745 -17.37 -47.87 1.29
N PRO A 746 -16.45 -47.81 2.28
CA PRO A 746 -14.99 -47.82 2.06
C PRO A 746 -14.30 -49.12 2.46
N GLU A 747 -13.15 -49.45 1.85
CA GLU A 747 -12.25 -50.49 2.37
C GLU A 747 -10.76 -50.14 2.28
N GLN A 748 -10.07 -50.64 3.30
CA GLN A 748 -8.71 -50.35 3.73
C GLN A 748 -7.65 -51.24 3.06
N GLN A 749 -6.40 -50.76 3.16
CA GLN A 749 -5.19 -51.51 3.51
C GLN A 749 -4.34 -52.25 2.44
N ARG A 750 -3.04 -51.92 2.52
CA ARG A 750 -1.82 -52.74 2.36
C ARG A 750 -1.31 -53.10 0.96
N GLY A 751 0.01 -52.94 0.80
CA GLY A 751 0.79 -53.85 -0.04
C GLY A 751 2.06 -53.27 -0.65
N GLN A 752 3.17 -53.38 0.07
CA GLN A 752 4.55 -53.16 -0.42
C GLN A 752 4.88 -54.07 -1.64
N ARG A 753 5.74 -53.58 -2.56
CA ARG A 753 7.06 -54.15 -2.96
C ARG A 753 7.54 -53.65 -4.35
N ARG A 754 8.73 -53.03 -4.37
CA ARG A 754 9.72 -53.06 -5.47
C ARG A 754 10.54 -54.41 -5.39
N PRO A 755 11.55 -54.76 -6.23
CA PRO A 755 12.33 -54.00 -7.23
C PRO A 755 12.83 -54.76 -8.51
N LEU A 756 13.71 -54.08 -9.28
CA LEU A 756 14.72 -54.53 -10.29
C LEU A 756 14.23 -54.63 -11.76
N GLY A 757 14.92 -54.13 -12.80
CA GLY A 757 16.18 -53.39 -12.93
C GLY A 757 16.64 -53.25 -14.42
N GLN A 758 17.67 -52.40 -14.61
CA GLN A 758 18.70 -52.31 -15.68
C GLN A 758 18.46 -51.71 -17.10
N ARG A 759 19.23 -50.62 -17.35
CA ARG A 759 20.16 -50.25 -18.47
C ARG A 759 19.58 -50.14 -19.91
N GLU A 760 19.96 -49.19 -20.78
CA GLU A 760 21.29 -48.67 -21.18
C GLU A 760 21.26 -47.22 -21.73
N HIS A 761 22.45 -46.59 -21.74
CA HIS A 761 22.87 -45.35 -22.44
C HIS A 761 23.49 -45.70 -23.81
N PRO A 762 23.65 -44.78 -24.79
CA PRO A 762 24.84 -43.93 -24.84
C PRO A 762 24.64 -42.50 -25.40
N ALA A 763 25.71 -41.71 -25.23
CA ALA A 763 25.94 -40.33 -25.66
C ALA A 763 26.58 -40.24 -27.07
N ASP A 764 26.66 -39.01 -27.60
CA ASP A 764 27.77 -38.38 -28.36
C ASP A 764 27.21 -37.32 -29.35
N GLN A 765 27.52 -36.02 -29.19
CA GLN A 765 28.72 -35.25 -29.60
C GLN A 765 28.68 -34.71 -31.05
N LEU A 766 29.33 -33.53 -31.21
CA LEU A 766 29.76 -32.77 -32.41
C LEU A 766 28.86 -31.58 -32.79
N ASP A 767 29.25 -30.31 -32.59
CA ASP A 767 30.36 -29.48 -33.12
C ASP A 767 30.09 -28.76 -34.45
N VAL A 768 30.20 -27.43 -34.37
CA VAL A 768 30.86 -26.49 -35.32
C VAL A 768 30.32 -26.37 -36.76
N HIS A 769 29.80 -25.19 -37.11
CA HIS A 769 30.48 -24.32 -38.09
C HIS A 769 29.87 -22.91 -38.22
N ARG A 770 30.79 -21.94 -38.33
CA ARG A 770 30.66 -20.53 -38.68
C ARG A 770 29.96 -20.31 -40.02
N HIS A 771 29.28 -19.16 -40.17
CA HIS A 771 29.57 -18.24 -41.27
C HIS A 771 29.08 -16.81 -41.01
N ASP A 772 30.00 -15.87 -41.24
CA ASP A 772 29.82 -14.42 -41.32
C ASP A 772 28.86 -13.99 -42.44
N GLY A 773 28.22 -12.83 -42.28
CA GLY A 773 27.41 -12.22 -43.35
C GLY A 773 26.85 -10.84 -42.99
N ALA A 774 27.65 -9.83 -43.27
CA ALA A 774 27.44 -8.39 -43.17
C ALA A 774 26.07 -7.79 -43.63
N ALA A 775 25.65 -6.78 -42.84
CA ALA A 775 25.31 -5.40 -43.22
C ALA A 775 23.93 -4.99 -43.84
N VAL A 776 23.52 -3.82 -43.31
CA VAL A 776 22.64 -2.75 -43.83
C VAL A 776 21.14 -2.86 -43.53
N GLY A 777 20.66 -1.93 -42.69
CA GLY A 777 19.25 -1.66 -42.39
C GLY A 777 19.07 -0.99 -41.05
#